data_AF-A0A9E0IKN2-F1
#
_entry.id   AF-A0A9E0IKN2-F1
#
_cell.length_a   1.000
_cell.length_b   1.000
_cell.length_c   1.000
_cell.angle_alpha   90.00
_cell.angle_beta   90.00
_cell.angle_gamma   90.00
#
_symmetry.space_group_name_H-M   'P 1'
#
loop_
_entity.id
_entity.type
_entity.pdbx_description
1 polymer ?
#
loop_
_entity_poly.entity_id
_entity_poly.type
_entity_poly.pdbx_seq_one_letter_code
_entity_poly.pdbx_strand_id
1 'polypeptide(L)'
;MRTTRLLPAVLGLGLTTLAACGNDLEVAPIYDPATGRILVLMNRDLEDGETLHVQARRGSFGQLDCASLAPTLEPLTESDRGRHFGPVLDQSLLRPFYGPEWAFEPTPEMLAALEAGTDSIIDVCLMKGGEVVVPVEADLFEAVDRGRREGLGGKADDQDSGEQRITSPQAYGERCIAELGDIPFFEKIGDGNYGTYNCLDSTPIPMTVTDGGGNVDRPEGTVGQCDKPQYIYSLCEQGPRVAQRVNEDGTRWVLLCRKSLGGLSSDQYNDIAMIGTNPFTGKTCFFQNALYSKTDGGHVPHPADVEKSKNLWSGVHGGLGGGIECTRCHSADAFVHSPWIDGAKDQNGRPVISKIGVDEDFPTGANDTPYSLVNARGQGWTFHEMITDERAAACTKCHRMGKGDRWAGSWLARLEQTDGSWENITTAHGKKFENARWMPPELGALTASTWAGSPEAAALTFIKGCSEGNADCQSAPIPSMIGGDGGGGKLRNPVDLPDTALAQQSLELLTVGKCADCHAVTRRTLREWHELTVAAEDTCLAESSGGAGEPVTRSDDQSLAQGEFKAYGPYEVASGGTFTAKLTGTGDADLYVKKGAEASTTVYDCRPYGGTSNEECGPGQFGATGPGLFYVGVNGYKASEITLEVSYTAPGGGGIAPADVVKCAKLDPENPSSPFYPAKVGIYSAAAHLGWFQDVFKSAYPVADHGANKWVIEYAKFKSRVSMPKGNNPRWSQDQFDIVAEWFARGLPQLDAQLPEDPPPTSCTPFVSSTMSSHVSTMASQGWGAVNRDRGMQMFGCTGADPLGCLSSFARASSKPYGTGWENVAGAKLRVLRELDFKTFYWARSSPDGRFVGNGDATSGQGSRITDLQTGVDIPTEAAYDPGFYPDGSGWIFQGTPIGTAFCTNSLLSSGPAQITFSEPQCSSINGVALYQHLGTALGGGDYFTINGQFTSDNGGHGKTLKDPSAGFASSAQIKLTPMAFDGNHYVAKPQATVASPFEGDNVLSPSTRLVVSRLAGPNAEQLGYTLRRVNATANGSGYNVTTTEVGRYCVKGAKAGISFDERFLVTHHYVEAGDFAELGYASASDPEFVALRDKGASNIILVDLLTGTRTRVTTMKAGQYALFPHFRSDNWIYFLVRDNNTGKDLIVASDAALVLAP
;
A
#
# COMPACT_ATOMS: atom_id res chain seq x y z
N MET A 1 -24.64 -39.86 -47.42
CA MET A 1 -25.32 -39.11 -48.50
C MET A 1 -24.39 -38.01 -48.97
N ARG A 2 -24.00 -38.07 -50.25
CA ARG A 2 -23.33 -37.02 -51.00
C ARG A 2 -24.32 -35.89 -51.30
N THR A 3 -23.84 -34.65 -51.37
CA THR A 3 -23.77 -33.79 -52.59
C THR A 3 -23.42 -32.35 -52.16
N THR A 4 -22.16 -31.90 -52.37
CA THR A 4 -21.67 -31.01 -53.47
C THR A 4 -22.18 -29.57 -53.38
N ARG A 5 -21.43 -28.50 -53.71
CA ARG A 5 -20.02 -28.15 -54.01
C ARG A 5 -20.14 -26.68 -54.46
N LEU A 6 -19.20 -25.80 -54.11
CA LEU A 6 -18.62 -24.82 -55.06
C LEU A 6 -17.38 -24.18 -54.42
N LEU A 7 -16.24 -24.50 -55.03
CA LEU A 7 -14.95 -23.79 -54.95
C LEU A 7 -14.94 -22.74 -56.07
N PRO A 8 -14.18 -21.64 -55.92
CA PRO A 8 -12.77 -21.61 -56.35
C PRO A 8 -11.87 -21.07 -55.21
N ALA A 9 -10.69 -21.62 -54.88
CA ALA A 9 -9.43 -21.73 -55.63
C ALA A 9 -8.79 -20.38 -55.95
N VAL A 10 -7.89 -19.89 -55.08
CA VAL A 10 -6.57 -19.32 -55.42
C VAL A 10 -5.60 -19.62 -54.26
N LEU A 11 -4.48 -20.28 -54.58
CA LEU A 11 -3.28 -20.47 -53.76
C LEU A 11 -2.46 -19.17 -53.65
N GLY A 12 -1.67 -19.04 -52.58
CA GLY A 12 -0.26 -18.60 -52.73
C GLY A 12 0.18 -17.35 -51.96
N LEU A 13 0.87 -17.60 -50.84
CA LEU A 13 2.18 -17.03 -50.40
C LEU A 13 2.54 -15.55 -50.68
N GLY A 14 2.97 -14.88 -49.60
CA GLY A 14 4.13 -13.97 -49.55
C GLY A 14 4.65 -13.99 -48.10
N LEU A 15 5.75 -14.64 -47.72
CA LEU A 15 7.17 -14.34 -48.00
C LEU A 15 7.51 -12.87 -47.77
N THR A 16 7.99 -12.55 -46.56
CA THR A 16 8.99 -11.49 -46.39
C THR A 16 10.34 -12.11 -46.63
N THR A 17 10.82 -11.91 -47.86
CA THR A 17 12.19 -12.09 -48.31
C THR A 17 13.15 -11.25 -47.48
N LEU A 18 14.32 -11.82 -47.15
CA LEU A 18 15.57 -11.08 -47.06
C LEU A 18 15.67 -10.17 -48.28
N ALA A 19 15.50 -8.86 -48.09
CA ALA A 19 15.74 -7.88 -49.14
C ALA A 19 17.25 -7.68 -49.26
N ALA A 20 17.87 -8.51 -50.11
CA ALA A 20 19.25 -8.34 -50.53
C ALA A 20 19.37 -7.15 -51.48
N CYS A 21 20.09 -6.11 -51.06
CA CYS A 21 20.83 -5.26 -51.98
C CYS A 21 22.22 -5.88 -52.16
N GLY A 22 22.29 -6.96 -52.93
CA GLY A 22 23.51 -7.68 -53.30
C GLY A 22 23.15 -9.02 -53.93
N ASN A 23 23.76 -9.40 -55.06
CA ASN A 23 23.58 -10.73 -55.67
C ASN A 23 24.42 -11.80 -54.95
N ASP A 24 24.79 -11.57 -53.69
CA ASP A 24 25.70 -12.42 -52.94
C ASP A 24 24.92 -13.52 -52.20
N LEU A 25 25.51 -14.71 -52.18
CA LEU A 25 24.94 -15.88 -51.52
C LEU A 25 24.96 -15.70 -50.00
N GLU A 26 23.78 -15.65 -49.38
CA GLU A 26 23.65 -15.55 -47.92
C GLU A 26 23.40 -16.93 -47.33
N VAL A 27 24.23 -17.32 -46.37
CA VAL A 27 24.16 -18.58 -45.64
C VAL A 27 24.16 -18.26 -44.15
N ALA A 28 23.07 -18.55 -43.46
CA ALA A 28 22.90 -18.20 -42.04
C ALA A 28 22.41 -19.40 -41.23
N PRO A 29 23.21 -19.95 -40.31
CA PRO A 29 22.74 -20.98 -39.40
C PRO A 29 21.83 -20.38 -38.31
N ILE A 30 20.76 -21.12 -38.00
CA ILE A 30 19.81 -20.86 -36.91
C ILE A 30 19.58 -22.14 -36.11
N TYR A 31 19.01 -22.02 -34.91
CA TYR A 31 18.65 -23.17 -34.08
C TYR A 31 17.13 -23.28 -33.90
N ASP A 32 16.59 -24.48 -34.10
CA ASP A 32 15.19 -24.80 -33.80
C ASP A 32 15.13 -25.56 -32.45
N PRO A 33 14.64 -24.92 -31.37
CA PRO A 33 14.54 -25.56 -30.06
C PRO A 33 13.43 -26.61 -29.97
N ALA A 34 12.43 -26.58 -30.87
CA ALA A 34 11.35 -27.58 -30.87
C ALA A 34 11.85 -28.94 -31.39
N THR A 35 12.74 -28.92 -32.40
CA THR A 35 13.32 -30.15 -32.96
C THR A 35 14.73 -30.44 -32.45
N GLY A 36 15.38 -29.48 -31.81
CA GLY A 36 16.77 -29.57 -31.35
C GLY A 36 17.81 -29.57 -32.48
N ARG A 37 17.45 -29.10 -33.68
CA ARG A 37 18.27 -29.19 -34.89
C ARG A 37 18.87 -27.83 -35.24
N ILE A 38 20.06 -27.87 -35.82
CA ILE A 38 20.62 -26.72 -36.53
C ILE A 38 19.90 -26.64 -37.88
N LEU A 39 19.46 -25.46 -38.28
CA LEU A 39 18.95 -25.20 -39.62
C LEU A 39 19.89 -24.21 -40.29
N VAL A 40 20.09 -24.33 -41.60
CA VAL A 40 20.81 -23.31 -42.37
C VAL A 40 19.83 -22.65 -43.32
N LEU A 41 19.65 -21.36 -43.14
CA LEU A 41 18.91 -20.52 -44.06
C LEU A 41 19.82 -20.14 -45.22
N MET A 42 19.31 -20.32 -46.43
CA MET A 42 19.96 -19.86 -47.64
C MET A 42 18.97 -19.03 -48.45
N ASN A 43 19.47 -17.95 -49.05
CA ASN A 43 18.65 -17.11 -49.93
C ASN A 43 18.42 -17.72 -51.33
N ARG A 44 18.99 -18.90 -51.62
CA ARG A 44 18.71 -19.76 -52.78
C ARG A 44 18.88 -21.24 -52.43
N ASP A 45 18.28 -22.11 -53.25
CA ASP A 45 18.54 -23.55 -53.19
C ASP A 45 19.95 -23.88 -53.69
N LEU A 46 20.45 -25.08 -53.36
CA LEU A 46 21.73 -25.61 -53.81
C LEU A 46 21.73 -25.82 -55.33
N GLU A 47 22.81 -25.41 -56.00
CA GLU A 47 23.02 -25.65 -57.43
C GLU A 47 23.53 -27.08 -57.70
N ASP A 48 23.41 -27.54 -58.95
CA ASP A 48 23.93 -28.84 -59.37
C ASP A 48 25.43 -28.96 -59.04
N GLY A 49 25.76 -29.97 -58.23
CA GLY A 49 27.12 -30.25 -57.76
C GLY A 49 27.54 -29.51 -56.48
N GLU A 50 26.66 -28.70 -55.88
CA GLU A 50 26.86 -28.12 -54.56
C GLU A 50 26.45 -29.08 -53.44
N THR A 51 27.22 -29.10 -52.35
CA THR A 51 26.91 -29.85 -51.15
C THR A 51 27.11 -28.97 -49.92
N LEU A 52 26.13 -28.97 -49.01
CA LEU A 52 26.15 -28.21 -47.77
C LEU A 52 26.44 -29.12 -46.59
N HIS A 53 27.40 -28.74 -45.77
CA HIS A 53 27.86 -29.51 -44.60
C HIS A 53 27.80 -28.64 -43.36
N VAL A 54 27.36 -29.20 -42.24
CA VAL A 54 27.16 -28.45 -40.99
C VAL A 54 27.60 -29.29 -39.81
N GLN A 55 28.36 -28.69 -38.91
CA GLN A 55 28.59 -29.22 -37.57
C GLN A 55 28.47 -28.12 -36.52
N ALA A 56 28.36 -28.53 -35.27
CA ALA A 56 28.62 -27.65 -34.14
C ALA A 56 29.72 -28.23 -33.27
N ARG A 57 30.59 -27.36 -32.74
CA ARG A 57 31.74 -27.75 -31.91
C ARG A 57 32.01 -26.74 -30.80
N ARG A 58 32.85 -27.17 -29.85
CA ARG A 58 33.62 -26.25 -29.00
C ARG A 58 34.90 -25.85 -29.72
N GLY A 59 35.26 -24.58 -29.62
CA GLY A 59 36.57 -24.13 -30.05
C GLY A 59 36.68 -22.61 -30.06
N SER A 60 37.68 -22.12 -30.80
CA SER A 60 37.83 -20.69 -31.06
C SER A 60 37.38 -20.36 -32.47
N PHE A 61 36.83 -19.17 -32.66
CA PHE A 61 36.55 -18.62 -33.98
C PHE A 61 37.83 -18.42 -34.79
N GLY A 62 37.71 -18.46 -36.12
CA GLY A 62 38.80 -18.34 -37.08
C GLY A 62 39.51 -19.66 -37.40
N GLN A 63 38.96 -20.81 -36.99
CA GLN A 63 39.57 -22.14 -37.19
C GLN A 63 38.86 -22.99 -38.26
N LEU A 64 37.80 -22.48 -38.88
CA LEU A 64 37.05 -23.20 -39.90
C LEU A 64 37.88 -23.46 -41.17
N ASP A 65 38.17 -24.74 -41.44
CA ASP A 65 38.72 -25.22 -42.72
C ASP A 65 37.73 -26.17 -43.41
N CYS A 66 36.93 -25.62 -44.31
CA CYS A 66 35.91 -26.37 -45.03
C CYS A 66 36.48 -27.44 -45.99
N ALA A 67 37.70 -27.27 -46.51
CA ALA A 67 38.30 -28.25 -47.41
C ALA A 67 38.64 -29.56 -46.67
N SER A 68 39.05 -29.44 -45.40
CA SER A 68 39.31 -30.59 -44.53
C SER A 68 38.03 -31.12 -43.86
N LEU A 69 37.08 -30.25 -43.54
CA LEU A 69 35.88 -30.61 -42.79
C LEU A 69 34.83 -31.33 -43.66
N ALA A 70 34.51 -30.79 -44.84
CA ALA A 70 33.41 -31.30 -45.66
C ALA A 70 33.52 -32.79 -46.04
N PRO A 71 34.71 -33.36 -46.35
CA PRO A 71 34.84 -34.79 -46.62
C PRO A 71 34.53 -35.71 -45.42
N THR A 72 34.48 -35.15 -44.20
CA THR A 72 34.22 -35.90 -42.96
C THR A 72 32.78 -35.86 -42.51
N LEU A 73 31.97 -34.98 -43.10
CA LEU A 73 30.55 -34.81 -42.79
C LEU A 73 29.69 -35.30 -43.96
N GLU A 74 28.52 -35.84 -43.62
CA GLU A 74 27.52 -36.16 -44.64
C GLU A 74 26.82 -34.87 -45.10
N PRO A 75 26.58 -34.69 -46.40
CA PRO A 75 25.91 -33.51 -46.91
C PRO A 75 24.44 -33.47 -46.47
N LEU A 76 23.93 -32.26 -46.18
CA LEU A 76 22.53 -32.06 -45.84
C LEU A 76 21.64 -32.33 -47.05
N THR A 77 20.70 -33.25 -46.90
CA THR A 77 19.79 -33.71 -47.97
C THR A 77 18.34 -33.30 -47.76
N GLU A 78 17.97 -32.88 -46.54
CA GLU A 78 16.63 -32.44 -46.20
C GLU A 78 16.54 -30.92 -46.28
N SER A 79 15.60 -30.39 -47.08
CA SER A 79 15.33 -28.97 -47.18
C SER A 79 13.85 -28.66 -47.41
N ASP A 80 13.42 -27.48 -46.95
CA ASP A 80 12.09 -26.89 -47.24
C ASP A 80 12.24 -25.38 -47.40
N ARG A 81 11.97 -24.87 -48.60
CA ARG A 81 11.94 -23.43 -48.95
C ARG A 81 13.17 -22.64 -48.45
N GLY A 82 14.38 -23.04 -48.86
CA GLY A 82 15.63 -22.38 -48.47
C GLY A 82 16.08 -22.65 -47.03
N ARG A 83 15.37 -23.51 -46.27
CA ARG A 83 15.82 -24.03 -44.98
C ARG A 83 16.41 -25.41 -45.17
N HIS A 84 17.69 -25.59 -44.89
CA HIS A 84 18.36 -26.88 -44.91
C HIS A 84 18.44 -27.43 -43.50
N PHE A 85 17.95 -28.65 -43.30
CA PHE A 85 17.82 -29.24 -41.97
C PHE A 85 19.09 -29.99 -41.60
N GLY A 86 19.86 -29.39 -40.71
CA GLY A 86 21.11 -29.91 -40.18
C GLY A 86 20.92 -31.00 -39.11
N PRO A 87 22.03 -31.44 -38.51
CA PRO A 87 22.02 -32.45 -37.46
C PRO A 87 21.33 -31.96 -36.19
N VAL A 88 20.93 -32.90 -35.33
CA VAL A 88 20.54 -32.61 -33.95
C VAL A 88 21.79 -32.14 -33.21
N LEU A 89 21.67 -30.99 -32.56
CA LEU A 89 22.76 -30.38 -31.81
C LEU A 89 23.07 -31.21 -30.55
N ASP A 90 24.36 -31.45 -30.28
CA ASP A 90 24.78 -31.94 -28.96
C ASP A 90 24.45 -30.87 -27.91
N GLN A 91 23.53 -31.23 -27.01
CA GLN A 91 23.02 -30.37 -25.96
C GLN A 91 24.11 -29.90 -24.99
N SER A 92 25.28 -30.55 -24.94
CA SER A 92 26.44 -30.08 -24.18
C SER A 92 26.99 -28.72 -24.67
N LEU A 93 26.79 -28.40 -25.95
CA LEU A 93 27.24 -27.15 -26.58
C LEU A 93 26.35 -25.95 -26.21
N LEU A 94 25.11 -26.18 -25.76
CA LEU A 94 24.21 -25.12 -25.27
C LEU A 94 24.48 -24.73 -23.82
N ARG A 95 25.29 -25.52 -23.10
CA ARG A 95 25.70 -25.21 -21.72
C ARG A 95 26.88 -24.23 -21.75
N PRO A 96 27.16 -23.44 -20.70
CA PRO A 96 28.43 -22.72 -20.60
C PRO A 96 29.61 -23.70 -20.53
N PHE A 97 30.77 -23.35 -21.12
CA PHE A 97 31.97 -24.20 -21.12
C PHE A 97 32.50 -24.48 -19.70
N TYR A 98 32.37 -23.50 -18.81
CA TYR A 98 32.79 -23.62 -17.41
C TYR A 98 31.61 -24.11 -16.55
N GLY A 99 31.64 -25.40 -16.19
CA GLY A 99 30.71 -26.04 -15.26
C GLY A 99 31.29 -26.27 -13.85
N PRO A 100 30.49 -26.78 -12.89
CA PRO A 100 30.90 -27.01 -11.49
C PRO A 100 32.15 -27.90 -11.31
N GLU A 101 32.44 -28.76 -12.28
CA GLU A 101 33.62 -29.61 -12.36
C GLU A 101 34.95 -28.83 -12.41
N TRP A 102 34.93 -27.58 -12.89
CA TRP A 102 36.07 -26.65 -12.90
C TRP A 102 36.45 -26.09 -11.53
N ALA A 103 35.66 -26.38 -10.49
CA ALA A 103 35.90 -25.92 -9.13
C ALA A 103 36.91 -26.78 -8.32
N PHE A 104 37.41 -27.89 -8.89
CA PHE A 104 38.49 -28.72 -8.33
C PHE A 104 39.74 -28.65 -9.21
N GLU A 105 40.85 -29.32 -8.85
CA GLU A 105 42.02 -29.41 -9.74
C GLU A 105 41.56 -29.90 -11.11
N PRO A 106 41.64 -29.05 -12.16
CA PRO A 106 41.05 -29.36 -13.45
C PRO A 106 41.76 -30.58 -14.02
N THR A 107 40.97 -31.55 -14.47
CA THR A 107 41.54 -32.76 -15.07
C THR A 107 42.35 -32.39 -16.32
N PRO A 108 43.38 -33.18 -16.68
CA PRO A 108 44.10 -32.97 -17.94
C PRO A 108 43.17 -32.89 -19.15
N GLU A 109 42.06 -33.62 -19.14
CA GLU A 109 41.02 -33.57 -20.16
C GLU A 109 40.28 -32.22 -20.20
N MET A 110 39.98 -31.63 -19.04
CA MET A 110 39.37 -30.29 -18.96
C MET A 110 40.33 -29.20 -19.42
N LEU A 111 41.60 -29.27 -19.01
CA LEU A 111 42.64 -28.34 -19.47
C LEU A 111 42.87 -28.45 -20.97
N ALA A 112 42.90 -29.67 -21.52
CA ALA A 112 42.99 -29.91 -22.96
C ALA A 112 41.76 -29.36 -23.71
N ALA A 113 40.56 -29.47 -23.14
CA ALA A 113 39.34 -28.88 -23.71
C ALA A 113 39.38 -27.34 -23.70
N LEU A 114 40.02 -26.72 -22.70
CA LEU A 114 40.20 -25.27 -22.62
C LEU A 114 41.22 -24.77 -23.66
N GLU A 115 42.31 -25.51 -23.85
CA GLU A 115 43.31 -25.22 -24.89
C GLU A 115 42.73 -25.33 -26.31
N ALA A 116 41.72 -26.20 -26.50
CA ALA A 116 41.01 -26.35 -27.78
C ALA A 116 40.03 -25.19 -28.08
N GLY A 117 39.71 -24.33 -27.10
CA GLY A 117 38.82 -23.17 -27.24
C GLY A 117 37.42 -23.41 -26.64
N THR A 118 36.80 -22.33 -26.14
CA THR A 118 35.63 -22.42 -25.25
C THR A 118 34.30 -22.04 -25.89
N ASP A 119 34.31 -21.44 -27.08
CA ASP A 119 33.11 -20.92 -27.71
C ASP A 119 32.29 -22.05 -28.35
N SER A 120 30.97 -21.89 -28.36
CA SER A 120 30.08 -22.83 -29.04
C SER A 120 29.81 -22.33 -30.45
N ILE A 121 30.35 -23.04 -31.43
CA ILE A 121 30.44 -22.58 -32.81
C ILE A 121 29.66 -23.53 -33.72
N ILE A 122 28.88 -22.98 -34.64
CA ILE A 122 28.32 -23.69 -35.79
C ILE A 122 29.20 -23.39 -36.99
N ASP A 123 29.78 -24.45 -37.56
CA ASP A 123 30.49 -24.40 -38.82
C ASP A 123 29.55 -24.83 -39.95
N VAL A 124 29.49 -24.04 -41.01
CA VAL A 124 28.75 -24.33 -42.24
C VAL A 124 29.71 -24.24 -43.41
N CYS A 125 29.75 -25.30 -44.21
CA CYS A 125 30.60 -25.40 -45.40
C CYS A 125 29.75 -25.70 -46.61
N LEU A 126 29.64 -24.73 -47.51
CA LEU A 126 29.12 -24.96 -48.85
C LEU A 126 30.27 -25.27 -49.80
N MET A 127 30.19 -26.42 -50.46
CA MET A 127 31.23 -26.93 -51.36
C MET A 127 30.69 -27.12 -52.78
N LYS A 128 31.54 -26.96 -53.80
CA LYS A 128 31.21 -27.28 -55.20
C LYS A 128 32.43 -27.92 -55.88
N GLY A 129 32.30 -29.16 -56.34
CA GLY A 129 33.39 -29.85 -57.05
C GLY A 129 34.69 -30.00 -56.24
N GLY A 130 34.62 -30.01 -54.90
CA GLY A 130 35.77 -30.09 -54.01
C GLY A 130 36.35 -28.73 -53.58
N GLU A 131 35.86 -27.61 -54.13
CA GLU A 131 36.25 -26.25 -53.72
C GLU A 131 35.26 -25.67 -52.71
N VAL A 132 35.76 -24.83 -51.80
CA VAL A 132 34.94 -24.11 -50.81
C VAL A 132 34.26 -22.93 -51.48
N VAL A 133 32.93 -22.93 -51.50
CA VAL A 133 32.12 -21.83 -52.03
C VAL A 133 31.87 -20.80 -50.93
N VAL A 134 31.38 -21.24 -49.77
CA VAL A 134 31.14 -20.37 -48.60
C VAL A 134 31.51 -21.11 -47.31
N PRO A 135 32.49 -20.60 -46.55
CA PRO A 135 32.68 -20.97 -45.15
C PRO A 135 31.92 -19.98 -44.26
N VAL A 136 31.04 -20.48 -43.38
CA VAL A 136 30.41 -19.68 -42.33
C VAL A 136 30.74 -20.30 -40.98
N GLU A 137 31.31 -19.49 -40.12
CA GLU A 137 31.52 -19.81 -38.72
C GLU A 137 30.62 -18.86 -37.92
N ALA A 138 29.68 -19.41 -37.16
CA ALA A 138 28.67 -18.63 -36.47
C ALA A 138 28.56 -19.03 -35.01
N ASP A 139 28.29 -18.05 -34.16
CA ASP A 139 28.00 -18.31 -32.75
C ASP A 139 26.67 -19.06 -32.60
N LEU A 140 26.70 -20.13 -31.81
CA LEU A 140 25.54 -20.99 -31.57
C LEU A 140 24.42 -20.23 -30.85
N PHE A 141 24.72 -19.32 -29.93
CA PHE A 141 23.73 -18.53 -29.21
C PHE A 141 23.15 -17.42 -30.10
N GLU A 142 23.95 -16.82 -30.99
CA GLU A 142 23.45 -15.91 -32.02
C GLU A 142 22.51 -16.65 -33.01
N ALA A 143 22.78 -17.92 -33.31
CA ALA A 143 21.90 -18.78 -34.11
C ALA A 143 20.55 -19.07 -33.41
N VAL A 144 20.52 -19.15 -32.07
CA VAL A 144 19.28 -19.23 -31.28
C VAL A 144 18.47 -17.94 -31.43
N ASP A 145 19.12 -16.77 -31.36
CA ASP A 145 18.45 -15.47 -31.54
C ASP A 145 17.95 -15.23 -32.96
N ARG A 146 18.69 -15.70 -33.97
CA ARG A 146 18.22 -15.70 -35.36
C ARG A 146 17.02 -16.62 -35.56
N GLY A 147 17.01 -17.81 -34.95
CA GLY A 147 15.86 -18.72 -34.97
C GLY A 147 14.59 -18.09 -34.39
N ARG A 148 14.72 -17.30 -33.32
CA ARG A 148 13.60 -16.51 -32.76
C ARG A 148 13.02 -15.52 -33.77
N ARG A 149 13.86 -14.77 -34.49
CA ARG A 149 13.42 -13.80 -35.52
C ARG A 149 12.67 -14.48 -36.67
N GLU A 150 12.92 -15.76 -36.89
CA GLU A 150 12.23 -16.63 -37.84
C GLU A 150 10.98 -17.34 -37.27
N GLY A 151 10.58 -17.01 -36.05
CA GLY A 151 9.39 -17.56 -35.38
C GLY A 151 9.57 -18.92 -34.69
N LEU A 152 10.81 -19.41 -34.52
CA LEU A 152 11.11 -20.75 -34.00
C LEU A 152 11.34 -20.81 -32.46
N GLY A 153 11.36 -19.67 -31.77
CA GLY A 153 11.53 -19.57 -30.30
C GLY A 153 12.99 -19.65 -29.81
N GLY A 154 13.28 -19.16 -28.59
CA GLY A 154 14.63 -19.04 -27.97
C GLY A 154 15.05 -17.58 -27.67
N LYS A 155 15.94 -17.32 -26.70
CA LYS A 155 16.63 -16.01 -26.48
C LYS A 155 18.07 -16.22 -25.96
N ALA A 156 19.04 -15.52 -26.54
CA ALA A 156 20.37 -15.29 -26.00
C ALA A 156 20.58 -13.81 -25.62
N ASP A 157 20.17 -12.81 -26.42
CA ASP A 157 20.22 -11.37 -26.06
C ASP A 157 19.06 -10.52 -26.67
N ASP A 158 18.59 -9.48 -25.97
CA ASP A 158 17.50 -8.56 -26.43
C ASP A 158 18.00 -7.10 -26.50
N GLN A 159 18.47 -6.67 -27.68
CA GLN A 159 19.09 -5.35 -27.88
C GLN A 159 18.13 -4.16 -27.86
N ASP A 160 16.80 -4.37 -27.89
CA ASP A 160 15.81 -3.27 -27.84
C ASP A 160 15.59 -2.74 -26.39
N SER A 161 16.14 -3.44 -25.40
CA SER A 161 15.91 -3.13 -23.97
C SER A 161 16.97 -2.25 -23.32
N GLY A 162 18.15 -2.15 -23.93
CA GLY A 162 19.35 -1.56 -23.29
C GLY A 162 19.90 -2.37 -22.09
N GLU A 163 19.25 -3.46 -21.69
CA GLU A 163 19.68 -4.34 -20.60
C GLU A 163 20.62 -5.44 -21.14
N GLN A 164 21.85 -5.48 -20.64
CA GLN A 164 22.85 -6.49 -21.00
C GLN A 164 22.72 -7.74 -20.13
N ARG A 165 23.00 -8.91 -20.70
CA ARG A 165 23.09 -10.15 -19.94
C ARG A 165 24.24 -10.08 -18.94
N ILE A 166 23.91 -10.21 -17.66
CA ILE A 166 24.90 -10.33 -16.59
C ILE A 166 25.44 -11.76 -16.59
N THR A 167 26.76 -11.90 -16.74
CA THR A 167 27.44 -13.18 -16.99
C THR A 167 28.12 -13.78 -15.75
N SER A 168 28.08 -13.11 -14.59
CA SER A 168 28.68 -13.62 -13.36
C SER A 168 27.85 -13.27 -12.11
N PRO A 169 27.94 -14.07 -11.03
CA PRO A 169 27.23 -13.78 -9.78
C PRO A 169 27.70 -12.49 -9.12
N GLN A 170 28.99 -12.18 -9.28
CA GLN A 170 29.59 -10.94 -8.80
C GLN A 170 28.96 -9.74 -9.50
N ALA A 171 28.91 -9.74 -10.84
CA ALA A 171 28.31 -8.65 -11.60
C ALA A 171 26.81 -8.50 -11.31
N TYR A 172 26.11 -9.60 -11.00
CA TYR A 172 24.73 -9.54 -10.54
C TYR A 172 24.63 -8.93 -9.14
N GLY A 173 25.51 -9.33 -8.21
CA GLY A 173 25.62 -8.77 -6.88
C GLY A 173 25.93 -7.26 -6.89
N GLU A 174 26.87 -6.82 -7.73
CA GLU A 174 27.21 -5.41 -7.92
C GLU A 174 26.02 -4.61 -8.46
N ARG A 175 25.29 -5.16 -9.44
CA ARG A 175 24.07 -4.52 -9.95
C ARG A 175 22.97 -4.45 -8.92
N CYS A 176 22.80 -5.50 -8.12
CA CYS A 176 21.85 -5.52 -7.01
C CYS A 176 22.19 -4.44 -5.98
N ILE A 177 23.45 -4.27 -5.59
CA ILE A 177 23.86 -3.20 -4.68
C ILE A 177 23.59 -1.82 -5.30
N ALA A 178 23.87 -1.64 -6.59
CA ALA A 178 23.64 -0.36 -7.25
C ALA A 178 22.15 0.06 -7.28
N GLU A 179 21.24 -0.91 -7.36
CA GLU A 179 19.78 -0.66 -7.46
C GLU A 179 19.07 -0.71 -6.10
N LEU A 180 19.62 -1.43 -5.13
CA LEU A 180 18.97 -1.74 -3.86
C LEU A 180 19.73 -1.24 -2.62
N GLY A 181 20.92 -0.67 -2.79
CA GLY A 181 21.82 -0.36 -1.68
C GLY A 181 22.55 -1.60 -1.15
N ASP A 182 23.43 -1.39 -0.17
CA ASP A 182 24.32 -2.43 0.35
C ASP A 182 23.56 -3.58 1.06
N ILE A 183 24.17 -4.76 1.12
CA ILE A 183 23.55 -5.96 1.72
C ILE A 183 23.92 -6.04 3.21
N PRO A 184 22.98 -5.78 4.13
CA PRO A 184 23.27 -5.47 5.54
C PRO A 184 23.62 -6.68 6.42
N PHE A 185 23.88 -7.86 5.83
CA PHE A 185 24.32 -9.04 6.57
C PHE A 185 25.84 -9.13 6.70
N PHE A 186 26.59 -8.40 5.88
CA PHE A 186 28.03 -8.56 5.74
C PHE A 186 28.73 -7.25 6.10
N GLU A 187 29.67 -7.31 7.04
CA GLU A 187 30.50 -6.16 7.37
C GLU A 187 31.37 -5.80 6.16
N LYS A 188 31.35 -4.52 5.75
CA LYS A 188 32.19 -4.01 4.67
C LYS A 188 33.59 -3.74 5.22
N ILE A 189 34.57 -4.50 4.75
CA ILE A 189 35.97 -4.45 5.24
C ILE A 189 36.85 -3.61 4.31
N GLY A 190 36.43 -3.47 3.04
CA GLY A 190 37.06 -2.60 2.05
C GLY A 190 36.26 -2.57 0.75
N ASP A 191 36.74 -1.84 -0.25
CA ASP A 191 36.08 -1.80 -1.56
C ASP A 191 36.09 -3.17 -2.23
N GLY A 192 34.90 -3.72 -2.48
CA GLY A 192 34.73 -5.05 -3.07
C GLY A 192 35.06 -6.22 -2.14
N ASN A 193 35.32 -5.98 -0.85
CA ASN A 193 35.68 -7.02 0.13
C ASN A 193 34.82 -6.95 1.38
N TYR A 194 34.21 -8.09 1.72
CA TYR A 194 33.22 -8.19 2.78
C TYR A 194 33.55 -9.35 3.73
N GLY A 195 33.09 -9.22 4.98
CA GLY A 195 33.03 -10.32 5.93
C GLY A 195 32.07 -11.42 5.47
N THR A 196 32.14 -12.60 6.10
CA THR A 196 31.20 -13.69 5.89
C THR A 196 30.08 -13.66 6.94
N TYR A 197 28.91 -14.18 6.59
CA TYR A 197 27.78 -14.32 7.52
C TYR A 197 27.64 -15.75 8.02
N ASN A 198 27.27 -15.93 9.30
CA ASN A 198 27.02 -17.23 9.89
C ASN A 198 25.51 -17.46 10.05
N CYS A 199 24.97 -18.48 9.37
CA CYS A 199 23.57 -18.89 9.47
C CYS A 199 23.14 -19.18 10.92
N LEU A 200 24.05 -19.56 11.82
CA LEU A 200 23.73 -19.80 13.24
C LEU A 200 23.36 -18.51 14.01
N ASP A 201 23.69 -17.34 13.46
CA ASP A 201 23.27 -16.04 13.99
C ASP A 201 21.84 -15.67 13.58
N SER A 202 21.25 -16.43 12.65
CA SER A 202 19.85 -16.28 12.23
C SER A 202 18.88 -16.95 13.21
N THR A 203 17.61 -16.53 13.15
CA THR A 203 16.56 -17.06 14.04
C THR A 203 16.17 -18.48 13.65
N PRO A 204 16.12 -19.45 14.59
CA PRO A 204 15.64 -20.80 14.31
C PRO A 204 14.19 -20.83 13.84
N ILE A 205 13.91 -21.60 12.79
CA ILE A 205 12.55 -21.97 12.41
C ILE A 205 12.18 -23.25 13.20
N PRO A 206 11.24 -23.18 14.15
CA PRO A 206 10.95 -24.31 15.03
C PRO A 206 10.19 -25.41 14.28
N MET A 207 10.61 -26.65 14.52
CA MET A 207 9.83 -27.84 14.20
C MET A 207 9.14 -28.33 15.47
N THR A 208 7.83 -28.55 15.39
CA THR A 208 6.99 -28.97 16.53
C THR A 208 6.12 -30.16 16.15
N VAL A 209 5.83 -31.01 17.14
CA VAL A 209 4.90 -32.13 17.04
C VAL A 209 3.95 -32.04 18.22
N THR A 210 2.67 -31.84 17.94
CA THR A 210 1.65 -31.74 18.99
C THR A 210 0.83 -33.03 19.07
N ASP A 211 0.75 -33.62 20.26
CA ASP A 211 0.00 -34.85 20.51
C ASP A 211 -1.53 -34.60 20.64
N GLY A 212 -2.31 -35.68 20.82
CA GLY A 212 -3.76 -35.61 20.98
C GLY A 212 -4.23 -34.93 22.28
N GLY A 213 -3.34 -34.77 23.27
CA GLY A 213 -3.58 -34.04 24.51
C GLY A 213 -3.21 -32.56 24.43
N GLY A 214 -2.59 -32.12 23.33
CA GLY A 214 -2.13 -30.74 23.14
C GLY A 214 -0.71 -30.48 23.65
N ASN A 215 0.04 -31.50 24.04
CA ASN A 215 1.44 -31.33 24.44
C ASN A 215 2.31 -31.10 23.21
N VAL A 216 3.18 -30.09 23.27
CA VAL A 216 4.04 -29.68 22.16
C VAL A 216 5.46 -30.20 22.38
N ASP A 217 5.88 -31.17 21.57
CA ASP A 217 7.25 -31.66 21.53
C ASP A 217 8.08 -30.90 20.48
N ARG A 218 9.39 -30.77 20.73
CA ARG A 218 10.38 -30.21 19.80
C ARG A 218 11.46 -31.26 19.52
N PRO A 219 11.19 -32.22 18.63
CA PRO A 219 12.11 -33.32 18.37
C PRO A 219 13.47 -32.81 17.87
N GLU A 220 14.53 -33.53 18.22
CA GLU A 220 15.84 -33.36 17.58
C GLU A 220 15.89 -34.16 16.27
N GLY A 221 16.40 -33.55 15.20
CA GLY A 221 16.56 -34.21 13.90
C GLY A 221 15.30 -34.23 13.01
N THR A 222 15.14 -35.28 12.20
CA THR A 222 14.06 -35.45 11.22
C THR A 222 12.96 -36.38 11.75
N VAL A 223 11.70 -36.01 11.55
CA VAL A 223 10.53 -36.81 11.94
C VAL A 223 9.58 -37.06 10.76
N GLY A 224 8.73 -38.09 10.85
CA GLY A 224 7.79 -38.44 9.79
C GLY A 224 6.59 -37.50 9.67
N GLN A 225 6.20 -36.81 10.75
CA GLN A 225 5.14 -35.81 10.78
C GLN A 225 5.48 -34.65 11.71
N CYS A 226 5.05 -33.44 11.36
CA CYS A 226 5.15 -32.25 12.20
C CYS A 226 3.97 -31.31 12.00
N ASP A 227 3.81 -30.36 12.91
CA ASP A 227 2.67 -29.44 12.91
C ASP A 227 2.73 -28.45 11.72
N LYS A 228 3.94 -28.10 11.27
CA LYS A 228 4.21 -27.08 10.24
C LYS A 228 5.34 -27.55 9.31
N PRO A 229 5.05 -28.41 8.32
CA PRO A 229 6.07 -28.94 7.42
C PRO A 229 6.70 -27.86 6.52
N GLN A 230 7.94 -28.07 6.11
CA GLN A 230 8.66 -27.17 5.19
C GLN A 230 8.18 -27.37 3.75
N TYR A 231 7.96 -26.28 3.02
CA TYR A 231 7.23 -26.33 1.75
C TYR A 231 7.98 -27.01 0.58
N ILE A 232 9.26 -26.69 0.37
CA ILE A 232 10.02 -27.06 -0.84
C ILE A 232 10.44 -28.53 -0.85
N TYR A 233 10.92 -29.04 0.27
CA TYR A 233 11.31 -30.44 0.45
C TYR A 233 10.15 -31.30 0.95
N SER A 234 9.07 -30.69 1.45
CA SER A 234 7.95 -31.43 2.09
C SER A 234 8.47 -32.33 3.21
N LEU A 235 9.26 -31.74 4.12
CA LEU A 235 9.95 -32.43 5.21
C LEU A 235 9.72 -31.77 6.56
N CYS A 236 9.91 -32.56 7.61
CA CYS A 236 9.89 -32.16 9.01
C CYS A 236 11.27 -32.38 9.62
N GLU A 237 12.08 -31.32 9.64
CA GLU A 237 13.47 -31.37 10.11
C GLU A 237 13.83 -30.12 10.92
N GLN A 238 14.54 -30.32 12.03
CA GLN A 238 15.09 -29.25 12.87
C GLN A 238 16.36 -28.65 12.26
N GLY A 239 16.63 -27.37 12.56
CA GLY A 239 17.88 -26.70 12.18
C GLY A 239 17.79 -25.64 11.08
N PRO A 240 16.73 -25.50 10.27
CA PRO A 240 16.55 -24.34 9.41
C PRO A 240 16.51 -23.01 10.19
N ARG A 241 17.00 -21.94 9.58
CA ARG A 241 17.08 -20.60 10.18
C ARG A 241 16.79 -19.52 9.17
N VAL A 242 16.29 -18.37 9.64
CA VAL A 242 16.00 -17.20 8.81
C VAL A 242 16.36 -15.91 9.51
N ALA A 243 16.86 -14.93 8.76
CA ALA A 243 17.11 -13.58 9.23
C ALA A 243 16.58 -12.55 8.24
N GLN A 244 16.23 -11.39 8.77
CA GLN A 244 15.84 -10.21 8.00
C GLN A 244 16.63 -9.00 8.50
N ARG A 245 17.02 -8.14 7.56
CA ARG A 245 17.68 -6.85 7.82
C ARG A 245 17.18 -5.82 6.81
N VAL A 246 17.26 -4.55 7.17
CA VAL A 246 16.90 -3.42 6.29
C VAL A 246 18.12 -2.52 6.19
N ASN A 247 18.49 -2.09 4.99
CA ASN A 247 19.60 -1.15 4.78
C ASN A 247 19.11 0.31 4.82
N GLU A 248 20.04 1.27 4.71
CA GLU A 248 19.75 2.71 4.78
C GLU A 248 18.78 3.19 3.67
N ASP A 249 18.73 2.45 2.57
CA ASP A 249 17.87 2.69 1.42
C ASP A 249 16.43 2.16 1.61
N GLY A 250 16.13 1.55 2.76
CA GLY A 250 14.85 0.93 3.05
C GLY A 250 14.64 -0.40 2.32
N THR A 251 15.69 -0.97 1.72
CA THR A 251 15.64 -2.30 1.10
C THR A 251 15.69 -3.36 2.18
N ARG A 252 14.75 -4.29 2.08
CA ARG A 252 14.63 -5.44 2.96
C ARG A 252 15.33 -6.64 2.37
N TRP A 253 16.24 -7.19 3.15
CA TRP A 253 17.00 -8.39 2.82
C TRP A 253 16.61 -9.53 3.74
N VAL A 254 16.24 -10.67 3.16
CA VAL A 254 15.90 -11.91 3.86
C VAL A 254 16.90 -12.97 3.46
N LEU A 255 17.53 -13.60 4.45
CA LEU A 255 18.46 -14.73 4.27
C LEU A 255 17.88 -15.96 4.94
N LEU A 256 17.73 -17.04 4.18
CA LEU A 256 17.09 -18.29 4.57
C LEU A 256 18.06 -19.46 4.41
N CYS A 257 18.44 -20.10 5.52
CA CYS A 257 19.29 -21.30 5.54
C CYS A 257 18.45 -22.54 5.86
N ARG A 258 18.36 -23.49 4.93
CA ARG A 258 17.50 -24.68 4.98
C ARG A 258 18.31 -25.97 5.09
N LYS A 259 17.85 -26.85 5.99
CA LYS A 259 18.30 -28.25 6.11
C LYS A 259 17.45 -29.17 5.22
N SER A 260 18.02 -30.31 4.84
CA SER A 260 17.35 -31.38 4.09
C SER A 260 18.13 -32.71 4.28
N LEU A 261 17.44 -33.85 4.30
CA LEU A 261 18.03 -35.21 4.27
C LEU A 261 18.82 -35.71 5.51
N GLY A 262 18.93 -34.95 6.60
CA GLY A 262 19.60 -35.41 7.83
C GLY A 262 21.13 -35.64 7.70
N GLY A 263 21.84 -35.66 8.83
CA GLY A 263 23.28 -36.00 8.87
C GLY A 263 24.25 -34.88 8.46
N LEU A 264 23.78 -33.62 8.39
CA LEU A 264 24.64 -32.45 8.25
C LEU A 264 25.16 -31.97 9.62
N SER A 265 26.36 -31.39 9.65
CA SER A 265 26.82 -30.66 10.84
C SER A 265 25.92 -29.45 11.12
N SER A 266 26.01 -28.89 12.33
CA SER A 266 25.16 -27.77 12.77
C SER A 266 25.24 -26.55 11.84
N ASP A 267 26.41 -26.32 11.25
CA ASP A 267 26.76 -25.21 10.35
C ASP A 267 26.59 -25.52 8.85
N GLN A 268 26.28 -26.75 8.44
CA GLN A 268 26.08 -27.11 7.03
C GLN A 268 24.62 -27.04 6.58
N TYR A 269 24.33 -26.47 5.42
CA TYR A 269 22.96 -26.32 4.89
C TYR A 269 22.87 -26.80 3.45
N ASN A 270 21.71 -27.33 3.05
CA ASN A 270 21.51 -27.77 1.67
C ASN A 270 21.09 -26.65 0.73
N ASP A 271 20.58 -25.57 1.31
CA ASP A 271 19.93 -24.51 0.56
C ASP A 271 20.03 -23.22 1.36
N ILE A 272 20.81 -22.28 0.84
CA ILE A 272 20.98 -20.92 1.33
C ILE A 272 20.43 -20.01 0.24
N ALA A 273 19.32 -19.34 0.55
CA ALA A 273 18.65 -18.40 -0.33
C ALA A 273 18.63 -17.01 0.29
N MET A 274 18.73 -15.97 -0.53
CA MET A 274 18.63 -14.59 -0.11
C MET A 274 17.77 -13.79 -1.09
N ILE A 275 16.87 -12.98 -0.56
CA ILE A 275 15.97 -12.11 -1.31
C ILE A 275 16.15 -10.68 -0.81
N GLY A 276 16.52 -9.77 -1.69
CA GLY A 276 16.52 -8.33 -1.43
C GLY A 276 15.37 -7.69 -2.18
N THR A 277 14.46 -7.01 -1.51
CA THR A 277 13.37 -6.27 -2.15
C THR A 277 13.23 -4.90 -1.52
N ASN A 278 13.11 -3.89 -2.37
CA ASN A 278 12.78 -2.56 -1.93
C ASN A 278 11.25 -2.35 -2.13
N PRO A 279 10.45 -2.25 -1.06
CA PRO A 279 8.98 -2.14 -1.18
C PRO A 279 8.53 -0.84 -1.85
N PHE A 280 9.45 0.13 -1.98
CA PHE A 280 9.21 1.45 -2.52
C PHE A 280 9.52 1.54 -4.01
N THR A 281 10.64 0.97 -4.47
CA THR A 281 10.99 0.93 -5.90
C THR A 281 10.51 -0.35 -6.59
N GLY A 282 10.21 -1.38 -5.80
CA GLY A 282 9.82 -2.72 -6.25
C GLY A 282 10.98 -3.55 -6.78
N LYS A 283 12.17 -2.96 -6.90
CA LYS A 283 13.36 -3.67 -7.35
C LYS A 283 13.62 -4.82 -6.39
N THR A 284 13.86 -6.00 -6.97
CA THR A 284 14.07 -7.25 -6.25
C THR A 284 15.27 -8.00 -6.84
N CYS A 285 16.08 -8.60 -5.97
CA CYS A 285 17.18 -9.48 -6.29
C CYS A 285 17.06 -10.81 -5.57
N PHE A 286 17.47 -11.89 -6.24
CA PHE A 286 17.47 -13.24 -5.69
C PHE A 286 18.87 -13.87 -5.78
N PHE A 287 19.28 -14.54 -4.71
CA PHE A 287 20.49 -15.35 -4.66
C PHE A 287 20.14 -16.71 -4.08
N GLN A 288 20.59 -17.80 -4.69
CA GLN A 288 20.43 -19.14 -4.15
C GLN A 288 21.60 -20.01 -4.57
N ASN A 289 22.09 -20.85 -3.67
CA ASN A 289 23.06 -21.90 -4.00
C ASN A 289 22.39 -23.09 -4.72
N ALA A 290 23.19 -24.03 -5.21
CA ALA A 290 22.66 -25.29 -5.72
C ALA A 290 21.95 -26.08 -4.60
N LEU A 291 20.77 -26.63 -4.89
CA LEU A 291 20.06 -27.47 -3.92
C LEU A 291 20.87 -28.73 -3.60
N TYR A 292 20.78 -29.19 -2.36
CA TYR A 292 21.47 -30.41 -1.86
C TYR A 292 23.00 -30.33 -1.86
N SER A 293 23.57 -29.13 -1.86
CA SER A 293 25.02 -28.88 -1.98
C SER A 293 25.83 -29.10 -0.70
N LYS A 294 25.18 -29.31 0.46
CA LYS A 294 25.83 -29.39 1.80
C LYS A 294 26.80 -28.23 2.07
N THR A 295 26.38 -27.02 1.71
CA THR A 295 27.12 -25.78 1.80
C THR A 295 27.54 -25.44 3.24
N ASP A 296 28.73 -24.84 3.39
CA ASP A 296 29.18 -24.17 4.61
C ASP A 296 28.33 -22.91 4.88
N GLY A 297 27.41 -23.01 5.84
CA GLY A 297 26.62 -21.87 6.33
C GLY A 297 27.27 -21.15 7.51
N GLY A 298 28.43 -21.57 7.98
CA GLY A 298 29.24 -20.82 8.96
C GLY A 298 29.95 -19.62 8.32
N HIS A 299 30.23 -19.69 7.01
CA HIS A 299 30.99 -18.69 6.26
C HIS A 299 30.31 -18.31 4.94
N VAL A 300 29.06 -17.86 4.97
CA VAL A 300 28.33 -17.41 3.78
C VAL A 300 29.02 -16.16 3.20
N PRO A 301 29.50 -16.16 1.94
CA PRO A 301 30.14 -14.99 1.34
C PRO A 301 29.13 -13.96 0.81
N HIS A 302 29.52 -12.69 0.81
CA HIS A 302 28.77 -11.62 0.15
C HIS A 302 28.69 -11.88 -1.39
N PRO A 303 27.51 -11.74 -2.04
CA PRO A 303 27.36 -12.04 -3.47
C PRO A 303 28.24 -11.23 -4.43
N ALA A 304 28.59 -10.00 -4.07
CA ALA A 304 29.51 -9.14 -4.83
C ALA A 304 31.00 -9.29 -4.45
N ASP A 305 31.39 -10.23 -3.58
CA ASP A 305 32.80 -10.49 -3.25
C ASP A 305 33.46 -11.31 -4.39
N VAL A 306 34.47 -10.72 -5.05
CA VAL A 306 35.12 -11.24 -6.27
C VAL A 306 35.76 -12.62 -6.08
N GLU A 307 36.35 -12.86 -4.91
CA GLU A 307 37.12 -14.08 -4.63
C GLU A 307 36.22 -15.18 -4.06
N LYS A 308 35.29 -14.83 -3.18
CA LYS A 308 34.54 -15.81 -2.39
C LYS A 308 33.17 -16.17 -2.99
N SER A 309 32.55 -15.27 -3.74
CA SER A 309 31.17 -15.44 -4.25
C SER A 309 31.02 -16.63 -5.21
N LYS A 310 32.05 -16.90 -6.02
CA LYS A 310 32.07 -17.97 -7.03
C LYS A 310 31.88 -19.38 -6.43
N ASN A 311 32.16 -19.57 -5.15
CA ASN A 311 32.07 -20.88 -4.52
C ASN A 311 30.65 -21.22 -4.02
N LEU A 312 29.82 -20.20 -3.76
CA LEU A 312 28.45 -20.40 -3.27
C LEU A 312 27.40 -20.00 -4.30
N TRP A 313 27.60 -18.85 -4.94
CA TRP A 313 26.61 -18.19 -5.80
C TRP A 313 26.86 -18.46 -7.29
N SER A 314 27.76 -19.39 -7.67
CA SER A 314 28.27 -19.63 -9.04
C SER A 314 27.22 -19.88 -10.13
N GLY A 315 25.99 -20.26 -9.77
CA GLY A 315 24.87 -20.25 -10.71
C GLY A 315 24.17 -18.89 -10.65
N VAL A 316 24.29 -18.06 -11.69
CA VAL A 316 23.51 -16.79 -11.82
C VAL A 316 22.03 -17.12 -12.05
N HIS A 317 21.36 -17.72 -11.08
CA HIS A 317 20.09 -18.38 -11.34
C HIS A 317 18.98 -17.83 -10.47
N GLY A 318 18.24 -16.92 -11.07
CA GLY A 318 16.79 -17.09 -11.20
C GLY A 318 16.40 -17.99 -12.38
N GLY A 319 17.11 -19.11 -12.63
CA GLY A 319 16.55 -20.21 -13.42
C GLY A 319 17.19 -20.68 -14.74
N LEU A 320 18.53 -20.71 -14.91
CA LEU A 320 19.15 -21.34 -16.12
C LEU A 320 20.08 -22.54 -15.87
N GLY A 321 19.80 -23.29 -14.80
CA GLY A 321 20.37 -24.61 -14.52
C GLY A 321 19.77 -25.15 -13.23
N GLY A 322 20.19 -26.33 -12.78
CA GLY A 322 19.43 -27.27 -11.92
C GLY A 322 18.89 -26.83 -10.54
N GLY A 323 18.81 -25.54 -10.22
CA GLY A 323 18.07 -24.97 -9.08
C GLY A 323 16.61 -24.60 -9.40
N ILE A 324 15.91 -24.01 -8.42
CA ILE A 324 14.50 -23.57 -8.56
C ILE A 324 14.45 -22.24 -9.32
N GLU A 325 13.56 -22.13 -10.30
CA GLU A 325 13.23 -20.87 -10.96
C GLU A 325 12.40 -19.99 -10.00
N CYS A 326 13.04 -19.05 -9.30
CA CYS A 326 12.41 -18.24 -8.24
C CYS A 326 11.14 -17.52 -8.72
N THR A 327 11.12 -17.05 -9.97
CA THR A 327 9.98 -16.37 -10.61
C THR A 327 8.74 -17.24 -10.73
N ARG A 328 8.85 -18.58 -10.70
CA ARG A 328 7.68 -19.46 -10.63
C ARG A 328 6.95 -19.39 -9.30
N CYS A 329 7.68 -19.11 -8.24
CA CYS A 329 7.13 -19.05 -6.88
C CYS A 329 6.81 -17.61 -6.48
N HIS A 330 7.63 -16.69 -6.94
CA HIS A 330 7.60 -15.26 -6.63
C HIS A 330 7.08 -14.46 -7.83
N SER A 331 6.14 -15.00 -8.59
CA SER A 331 5.74 -14.42 -9.88
C SER A 331 5.09 -13.06 -9.77
N ALA A 332 4.47 -12.76 -8.63
CA ALA A 332 3.74 -11.53 -8.38
C ALA A 332 4.16 -10.81 -7.10
N ASP A 333 5.02 -11.41 -6.27
CA ASP A 333 5.46 -10.85 -4.99
C ASP A 333 6.83 -11.41 -4.56
N ALA A 334 7.63 -10.58 -3.89
CA ALA A 334 8.98 -10.95 -3.45
C ALA A 334 9.00 -12.00 -2.32
N PHE A 335 7.95 -12.07 -1.50
CA PHE A 335 7.87 -12.99 -0.36
C PHE A 335 6.61 -13.86 -0.42
N VAL A 336 6.78 -15.16 -0.16
CA VAL A 336 5.67 -16.11 -0.02
C VAL A 336 5.66 -16.68 1.39
N HIS A 337 4.55 -16.47 2.09
CA HIS A 337 4.39 -16.91 3.48
C HIS A 337 3.81 -18.33 3.59
N SER A 338 4.27 -19.05 4.61
CA SER A 338 3.75 -20.35 5.04
C SER A 338 3.80 -20.45 6.57
N PRO A 339 3.00 -21.32 7.21
CA PRO A 339 3.04 -21.49 8.67
C PRO A 339 4.43 -21.84 9.19
N TRP A 340 5.22 -22.53 8.37
CA TRP A 340 6.58 -22.93 8.68
C TRP A 340 7.50 -21.72 8.87
N ILE A 341 7.60 -20.83 7.88
CA ILE A 341 8.48 -19.65 8.00
C ILE A 341 7.95 -18.64 9.03
N ASP A 342 6.62 -18.53 9.18
CA ASP A 342 5.96 -17.73 10.23
C ASP A 342 6.28 -18.25 11.65
N GLY A 343 6.82 -19.47 11.77
CA GLY A 343 7.27 -20.05 13.03
C GLY A 343 8.55 -19.43 13.57
N ALA A 344 9.42 -18.87 12.71
CA ALA A 344 10.60 -18.14 13.17
C ALA A 344 10.17 -16.81 13.76
N LYS A 345 10.34 -16.67 15.07
CA LYS A 345 9.86 -15.52 15.82
C LYS A 345 11.01 -14.73 16.42
N ASP A 346 10.92 -13.41 16.35
CA ASP A 346 11.83 -12.51 17.05
C ASP A 346 11.65 -12.60 18.58
N GLN A 347 12.44 -11.83 19.31
CA GLN A 347 12.37 -11.76 20.78
C GLN A 347 10.99 -11.32 21.31
N ASN A 348 10.15 -10.72 20.47
CA ASN A 348 8.80 -10.25 20.79
C ASN A 348 7.71 -11.25 20.36
N GLY A 349 8.08 -12.40 19.79
CA GLY A 349 7.13 -13.41 19.33
C GLY A 349 6.49 -13.12 17.96
N ARG A 350 6.95 -12.09 17.24
CA ARG A 350 6.52 -11.74 15.88
C ARG A 350 7.28 -12.55 14.84
N PRO A 351 6.67 -12.93 13.70
CA PRO A 351 7.40 -13.51 12.59
C PRO A 351 8.60 -12.64 12.20
N VAL A 352 9.77 -13.25 12.03
CA VAL A 352 10.99 -12.52 11.62
C VAL A 352 10.85 -11.93 10.22
N ILE A 353 10.07 -12.59 9.37
CA ILE A 353 9.74 -12.11 8.02
C ILE A 353 8.42 -11.35 8.10
N SER A 354 8.45 -10.09 7.69
CA SER A 354 7.26 -9.24 7.75
C SER A 354 6.18 -9.73 6.80
N LYS A 355 4.94 -9.71 7.29
CA LYS A 355 3.75 -10.27 6.66
C LYS A 355 2.74 -9.17 6.35
N ILE A 356 2.16 -9.23 5.15
CA ILE A 356 1.14 -8.28 4.71
C ILE A 356 -0.07 -8.32 5.66
N GLY A 357 -0.50 -7.14 6.11
CA GLY A 357 -1.59 -6.97 7.07
C GLY A 357 -1.19 -7.23 8.54
N VAL A 358 0.09 -7.47 8.81
CA VAL A 358 0.64 -7.68 10.17
C VAL A 358 1.76 -6.67 10.48
N ASP A 359 2.60 -6.32 9.50
CA ASP A 359 3.73 -5.40 9.67
C ASP A 359 3.47 -4.01 9.05
N GLU A 360 3.98 -2.94 9.68
CA GLU A 360 3.74 -1.53 9.34
C GLU A 360 4.06 -1.18 7.89
N ASP A 361 5.18 -1.70 7.37
CA ASP A 361 5.65 -1.45 6.02
C ASP A 361 4.85 -2.21 4.95
N PHE A 362 3.99 -3.14 5.36
CA PHE A 362 3.23 -4.04 4.49
C PHE A 362 1.73 -4.03 4.85
N PRO A 363 1.04 -2.87 4.79
CA PRO A 363 -0.37 -2.81 5.14
C PRO A 363 -1.23 -3.56 4.11
N THR A 364 -2.39 -4.04 4.56
CA THR A 364 -3.42 -4.60 3.68
C THR A 364 -3.80 -3.58 2.61
N GLY A 365 -3.80 -3.97 1.34
CA GLY A 365 -4.05 -3.06 0.23
C GLY A 365 -2.83 -2.39 -0.39
N ALA A 366 -1.63 -2.82 -0.02
CA ALA A 366 -0.39 -2.45 -0.69
C ALA A 366 -0.11 -3.25 -1.99
N ASN A 367 -1.13 -3.87 -2.61
CA ASN A 367 -0.95 -4.68 -3.82
C ASN A 367 -0.61 -3.84 -5.07
N ASP A 368 -0.67 -2.51 -4.96
CA ASP A 368 -0.19 -1.56 -5.96
C ASP A 368 1.27 -1.11 -5.73
N THR A 369 1.94 -1.69 -4.73
CA THR A 369 3.39 -1.51 -4.55
C THR A 369 4.14 -2.10 -5.74
N PRO A 370 5.20 -1.46 -6.20
CA PRO A 370 5.96 -1.96 -7.31
C PRO A 370 6.60 -3.31 -7.00
N TYR A 371 6.75 -4.12 -8.03
CA TYR A 371 7.55 -5.34 -8.02
C TYR A 371 8.18 -5.54 -9.40
N SER A 372 9.50 -5.61 -9.42
CA SER A 372 10.28 -5.91 -10.61
C SER A 372 11.60 -6.56 -10.21
N LEU A 373 12.12 -7.43 -11.06
CA LEU A 373 13.42 -8.04 -10.81
C LEU A 373 14.52 -7.25 -11.51
N VAL A 374 15.64 -7.08 -10.81
CA VAL A 374 16.82 -6.43 -11.35
C VAL A 374 17.32 -7.21 -12.57
N ASN A 375 17.45 -6.51 -13.70
CA ASN A 375 17.85 -7.06 -14.99
C ASN A 375 16.94 -8.20 -15.52
N ALA A 376 15.65 -8.21 -15.18
CA ALA A 376 14.75 -9.32 -15.52
C ALA A 376 14.77 -9.67 -17.01
N ARG A 377 14.76 -8.67 -17.91
CA ARG A 377 14.75 -8.92 -19.36
C ARG A 377 16.12 -9.39 -19.84
N GLY A 378 17.20 -8.75 -19.38
CA GLY A 378 18.57 -9.18 -19.64
C GLY A 378 18.92 -10.56 -19.06
N GLN A 379 18.13 -11.09 -18.12
CA GLN A 379 18.26 -12.45 -17.56
C GLN A 379 17.26 -13.45 -18.16
N GLY A 380 16.36 -13.02 -19.04
CA GLY A 380 15.34 -13.88 -19.66
C GLY A 380 14.18 -14.28 -18.73
N TRP A 381 13.95 -13.54 -17.63
CA TRP A 381 12.88 -13.81 -16.68
C TRP A 381 11.54 -13.28 -17.20
N THR A 382 10.47 -14.04 -16.98
CA THR A 382 9.10 -13.68 -17.34
C THR A 382 8.24 -13.53 -16.10
N PHE A 383 7.28 -12.60 -16.15
CA PHE A 383 6.30 -12.38 -15.09
C PHE A 383 4.91 -12.72 -15.59
N HIS A 384 4.10 -13.26 -14.68
CA HIS A 384 2.68 -13.44 -14.91
C HIS A 384 1.93 -12.15 -14.57
N GLU A 385 0.85 -11.86 -15.29
CA GLU A 385 -0.08 -10.78 -14.90
C GLU A 385 -0.72 -11.11 -13.55
N MET A 386 -0.98 -10.10 -12.71
CA MET A 386 -1.70 -10.30 -11.45
C MET A 386 -3.22 -10.39 -11.70
N ILE A 387 -3.90 -11.25 -10.93
CA ILE A 387 -5.37 -11.38 -10.97
C ILE A 387 -6.01 -10.14 -10.33
N THR A 388 -6.88 -9.46 -11.08
CA THR A 388 -7.59 -8.23 -10.65
C THR A 388 -9.11 -8.39 -10.56
N ASP A 389 -9.61 -9.59 -10.84
CA ASP A 389 -11.04 -9.89 -10.86
C ASP A 389 -11.69 -9.72 -9.47
N GLU A 390 -12.86 -9.07 -9.42
CA GLU A 390 -13.60 -8.81 -8.16
C GLU A 390 -13.99 -10.10 -7.44
N ARG A 391 -14.18 -11.22 -8.16
CA ARG A 391 -14.47 -12.53 -7.54
C ARG A 391 -13.30 -13.06 -6.72
N ALA A 392 -12.08 -12.58 -6.97
CA ALA A 392 -10.88 -12.92 -6.21
C ALA A 392 -10.62 -11.97 -5.03
N ALA A 393 -11.39 -10.87 -4.89
CA ALA A 393 -11.11 -9.76 -3.98
C ALA A 393 -10.93 -10.18 -2.50
N ALA A 394 -11.61 -11.24 -2.05
CA ALA A 394 -11.46 -11.74 -0.68
C ALA A 394 -10.04 -12.22 -0.35
N CYS A 395 -9.27 -12.66 -1.35
CA CYS A 395 -7.87 -13.08 -1.20
C CYS A 395 -6.90 -12.04 -1.80
N THR A 396 -7.26 -11.44 -2.94
CA THR A 396 -6.45 -10.40 -3.59
C THR A 396 -6.52 -9.05 -2.86
N LYS A 397 -7.24 -8.98 -1.73
CA LYS A 397 -7.09 -7.88 -0.76
C LYS A 397 -5.74 -7.89 0.00
N CYS A 398 -5.07 -9.03 0.08
CA CYS A 398 -3.79 -9.15 0.79
C CYS A 398 -2.66 -9.69 -0.09
N HIS A 399 -2.98 -10.38 -1.19
CA HIS A 399 -2.01 -11.11 -1.98
C HIS A 399 -2.08 -10.73 -3.46
N ARG A 400 -0.94 -10.47 -4.09
CA ARG A 400 -0.88 -10.52 -5.56
C ARG A 400 -0.75 -11.97 -5.99
N MET A 401 -1.62 -12.41 -6.89
CA MET A 401 -1.64 -13.78 -7.40
C MET A 401 -1.42 -13.74 -8.91
N GLY A 402 -0.42 -14.48 -9.40
CA GLY A 402 -0.13 -14.55 -10.83
C GLY A 402 -1.16 -15.40 -11.61
N LYS A 403 -1.62 -14.90 -12.75
CA LYS A 403 -2.46 -15.67 -13.68
C LYS A 403 -1.64 -16.73 -14.39
N GLY A 404 -2.07 -17.99 -14.28
CA GLY A 404 -1.34 -19.15 -14.82
C GLY A 404 -0.12 -19.56 -13.99
N ASP A 405 0.01 -19.06 -12.75
CA ASP A 405 1.02 -19.54 -11.82
C ASP A 405 0.68 -20.99 -11.40
N ARG A 406 1.45 -21.95 -11.93
CA ARG A 406 1.29 -23.38 -11.64
C ARG A 406 1.56 -23.71 -10.16
N TRP A 407 2.34 -22.90 -9.46
CA TRP A 407 2.70 -23.14 -8.07
C TRP A 407 1.56 -22.75 -7.12
N ALA A 408 0.81 -21.69 -7.46
CA ALA A 408 -0.41 -21.31 -6.74
C ALA A 408 -1.38 -22.50 -6.59
N GLY A 409 -1.54 -23.33 -7.62
CA GLY A 409 -2.38 -24.53 -7.54
C GLY A 409 -1.96 -25.52 -6.45
N SER A 410 -0.65 -25.77 -6.29
CA SER A 410 -0.12 -26.65 -5.23
C SER A 410 -0.30 -26.05 -3.83
N TRP A 411 -0.15 -24.73 -3.73
CA TRP A 411 -0.29 -24.01 -2.47
C TRP A 411 -1.75 -24.00 -2.01
N LEU A 412 -2.67 -23.71 -2.94
CA LEU A 412 -4.11 -23.75 -2.72
C LEU A 412 -4.58 -25.16 -2.36
N ALA A 413 -4.06 -26.19 -3.02
CA ALA A 413 -4.40 -27.58 -2.71
C ALA A 413 -4.06 -27.96 -1.25
N ARG A 414 -2.93 -27.48 -0.72
CA ARG A 414 -2.52 -27.69 0.68
C ARG A 414 -3.39 -26.90 1.64
N LEU A 415 -3.71 -25.65 1.32
CA LEU A 415 -4.63 -24.82 2.12
C LEU A 415 -6.04 -25.45 2.19
N GLU A 416 -6.50 -26.10 1.12
CA GLU A 416 -7.77 -26.83 1.05
C GLU A 416 -7.71 -28.27 1.60
N GLN A 417 -6.54 -28.75 2.04
CA GLN A 417 -6.31 -30.17 2.45
C GLN A 417 -6.67 -31.19 1.36
N THR A 418 -6.39 -30.87 0.10
CA THR A 418 -6.58 -31.79 -1.04
C THR A 418 -5.27 -32.43 -1.52
N ASP A 419 -4.12 -31.97 -1.03
CA ASP A 419 -2.80 -32.58 -1.29
C ASP A 419 -2.53 -33.74 -0.31
N GLY A 420 -2.87 -34.97 -0.71
CA GLY A 420 -2.69 -36.15 0.13
C GLY A 420 -1.24 -36.44 0.54
N SER A 421 -0.25 -35.97 -0.23
CA SER A 421 1.17 -36.13 0.13
C SER A 421 1.57 -35.22 1.28
N TRP A 422 1.08 -33.98 1.25
CA TRP A 422 1.24 -33.00 2.33
C TRP A 422 0.49 -33.42 3.61
N GLU A 423 -0.71 -33.96 3.45
CA GLU A 423 -1.48 -34.49 4.58
C GLU A 423 -0.76 -35.65 5.26
N ASN A 424 0.00 -36.49 4.55
CA ASN A 424 0.72 -37.60 5.16
C ASN A 424 1.86 -37.17 6.09
N ILE A 425 2.43 -35.99 5.88
CA ILE A 425 3.54 -35.43 6.68
C ILE A 425 3.08 -34.39 7.72
N THR A 426 1.78 -34.08 7.76
CA THR A 426 1.22 -33.10 8.72
C THR A 426 0.55 -33.83 9.89
N THR A 427 0.83 -33.39 11.12
CA THR A 427 0.21 -33.98 12.34
C THR A 427 -1.30 -33.74 12.39
N ALA A 428 -2.01 -34.49 13.24
CA ALA A 428 -3.43 -34.24 13.51
C ALA A 428 -3.69 -32.81 14.02
N HIS A 429 -2.74 -32.21 14.77
CA HIS A 429 -2.84 -30.83 15.21
C HIS A 429 -2.70 -29.85 14.04
N GLY A 430 -1.69 -30.01 13.18
CA GLY A 430 -1.51 -29.17 11.99
C GLY A 430 -2.70 -29.22 11.02
N LYS A 431 -3.44 -30.34 11.01
CA LYS A 431 -4.64 -30.55 10.19
C LYS A 431 -5.92 -29.89 10.73
N LYS A 432 -5.89 -29.28 11.91
CA LYS A 432 -7.06 -28.54 12.41
C LYS A 432 -7.37 -27.37 11.48
N PHE A 433 -8.64 -26.98 11.40
CA PHE A 433 -9.12 -25.96 10.47
C PHE A 433 -8.33 -24.65 10.60
N GLU A 434 -8.15 -24.18 11.83
CA GLU A 434 -7.42 -22.97 12.20
C GLU A 434 -5.92 -23.01 11.82
N ASN A 435 -5.34 -24.21 11.73
CA ASN A 435 -3.93 -24.41 11.41
C ASN A 435 -3.69 -24.65 9.93
N ALA A 436 -4.64 -25.29 9.23
CA ALA A 436 -4.55 -25.62 7.82
C ALA A 436 -5.07 -24.51 6.90
N ARG A 437 -6.00 -23.67 7.38
CA ARG A 437 -6.46 -22.47 6.66
C ARG A 437 -5.73 -21.32 7.32
N TRP A 438 -4.43 -21.19 7.08
CA TRP A 438 -3.57 -20.19 7.74
C TRP A 438 -3.58 -18.81 7.05
N MET A 439 -4.38 -18.68 5.99
CA MET A 439 -4.76 -17.45 5.30
C MET A 439 -6.26 -17.56 4.92
N PRO A 440 -7.06 -16.48 4.92
CA PRO A 440 -6.71 -15.05 5.10
C PRO A 440 -6.84 -14.54 6.55
N PRO A 441 -6.34 -13.34 6.90
CA PRO A 441 -6.25 -12.81 8.28
C PRO A 441 -7.55 -12.75 9.12
N GLU A 442 -8.72 -13.05 8.54
CA GLU A 442 -10.04 -13.01 9.16
C GLU A 442 -10.55 -14.40 9.61
N LEU A 443 -9.69 -15.41 9.64
CA LEU A 443 -10.05 -16.79 10.02
C LEU A 443 -10.71 -16.92 11.40
N GLY A 444 -10.48 -15.98 12.32
CA GLY A 444 -11.15 -15.96 13.62
C GLY A 444 -12.68 -15.92 13.53
N ALA A 445 -13.25 -15.48 12.39
CA ALA A 445 -14.69 -15.48 12.14
C ALA A 445 -15.20 -16.75 11.42
N LEU A 446 -14.30 -17.58 10.87
CA LEU A 446 -14.64 -18.75 10.06
C LEU A 446 -14.35 -20.05 10.81
N THR A 447 -15.20 -21.04 10.58
CA THR A 447 -15.04 -22.40 11.10
C THR A 447 -15.14 -23.39 9.94
N ALA A 448 -14.78 -24.64 10.19
CA ALA A 448 -14.98 -25.72 9.21
C ALA A 448 -16.43 -25.79 8.68
N SER A 449 -17.42 -25.41 9.51
CA SER A 449 -18.84 -25.43 9.13
C SER A 449 -19.30 -24.23 8.30
N THR A 450 -18.64 -23.07 8.45
CA THR A 450 -19.02 -21.82 7.77
C THR A 450 -18.17 -21.54 6.53
N TRP A 451 -17.03 -22.23 6.38
CA TRP A 451 -16.08 -22.04 5.28
C TRP A 451 -16.72 -22.14 3.90
N ALA A 452 -17.51 -23.19 3.64
CA ALA A 452 -18.05 -23.43 2.29
C ALA A 452 -18.96 -22.31 1.76
N GLY A 453 -19.55 -21.50 2.65
CA GLY A 453 -20.39 -20.35 2.28
C GLY A 453 -19.68 -19.00 2.35
N SER A 454 -18.37 -18.97 2.61
CA SER A 454 -17.64 -17.73 2.83
C SER A 454 -17.11 -17.13 1.50
N PRO A 455 -16.93 -15.79 1.43
CA PRO A 455 -16.30 -15.14 0.28
C PRO A 455 -14.90 -15.68 -0.03
N GLU A 456 -14.15 -16.11 0.98
CA GLU A 456 -12.80 -16.66 0.88
C GLU A 456 -12.81 -18.00 0.13
N ALA A 457 -13.71 -18.92 0.47
CA ALA A 457 -13.81 -20.21 -0.21
C ALA A 457 -14.20 -20.05 -1.69
N ALA A 458 -15.11 -19.10 -1.98
CA ALA A 458 -15.48 -18.76 -3.35
C ALA A 458 -14.30 -18.17 -4.13
N ALA A 459 -13.55 -17.24 -3.53
CA ALA A 459 -12.37 -16.64 -4.13
C ALA A 459 -11.26 -17.66 -4.41
N LEU A 460 -10.97 -18.57 -3.47
CA LEU A 460 -9.96 -19.62 -3.67
C LEU A 460 -10.32 -20.56 -4.83
N THR A 461 -11.59 -20.96 -4.92
CA THR A 461 -12.09 -21.78 -6.05
C THR A 461 -11.89 -21.06 -7.38
N PHE A 462 -12.20 -19.77 -7.42
CA PHE A 462 -12.04 -18.95 -8.62
C PHE A 462 -10.56 -18.77 -9.01
N ILE A 463 -9.68 -18.43 -8.05
CA ILE A 463 -8.24 -18.27 -8.26
C ILE A 463 -7.61 -19.57 -8.77
N LYS A 464 -8.02 -20.71 -8.22
CA LYS A 464 -7.58 -22.02 -8.71
C LYS A 464 -7.91 -22.21 -10.19
N GLY A 465 -9.13 -21.87 -10.61
CA GLY A 465 -9.51 -21.88 -12.03
C GLY A 465 -8.64 -20.96 -12.88
N CYS A 466 -8.30 -19.76 -12.39
CA CYS A 466 -7.37 -18.85 -13.06
C CYS A 466 -5.96 -19.46 -13.22
N SER A 467 -5.47 -20.21 -12.23
CA SER A 467 -4.18 -20.91 -12.29
C SER A 467 -4.16 -22.07 -13.29
N GLU A 468 -5.32 -22.67 -13.56
CA GLU A 468 -5.51 -23.81 -14.48
C GLU A 468 -5.86 -23.38 -15.92
N GLY A 469 -5.77 -22.08 -16.25
CA GLY A 469 -5.94 -21.58 -17.61
C GLY A 469 -7.36 -21.09 -17.95
N ASN A 470 -8.18 -20.74 -16.96
CA ASN A 470 -9.48 -20.12 -17.21
C ASN A 470 -9.34 -18.77 -17.95
N ALA A 471 -9.93 -18.68 -19.15
CA ALA A 471 -9.87 -17.50 -20.00
C ALA A 471 -10.67 -16.29 -19.45
N ASP A 472 -11.68 -16.53 -18.62
CA ASP A 472 -12.56 -15.49 -18.05
C ASP A 472 -11.92 -14.73 -16.86
N CYS A 473 -10.65 -15.01 -16.56
CA CYS A 473 -9.93 -14.39 -15.46
C CYS A 473 -9.40 -13.01 -15.86
N GLN A 474 -9.94 -11.95 -15.24
CA GLN A 474 -9.42 -10.60 -15.39
C GLN A 474 -8.04 -10.49 -14.72
N SER A 475 -7.09 -9.92 -15.45
CA SER A 475 -5.71 -9.74 -15.03
C SER A 475 -5.14 -8.41 -15.52
N ALA A 476 -4.09 -7.95 -14.86
CA ALA A 476 -3.35 -6.75 -15.24
C ALA A 476 -1.84 -6.98 -15.04
N PRO A 477 -0.97 -6.23 -15.75
CA PRO A 477 0.45 -6.23 -15.46
C PRO A 477 0.73 -5.90 -13.99
N ILE A 478 1.75 -6.53 -13.42
CA ILE A 478 2.23 -6.18 -12.08
C ILE A 478 2.80 -4.76 -12.15
N PRO A 479 2.45 -3.86 -11.20
CA PRO A 479 3.06 -2.55 -11.13
C PRO A 479 4.58 -2.70 -11.01
N SER A 480 5.35 -2.21 -11.97
CA SER A 480 6.83 -2.21 -11.90
C SER A 480 7.39 -0.92 -11.32
N MET A 481 6.53 0.07 -11.14
CA MET A 481 6.74 1.35 -10.45
C MET A 481 5.48 1.65 -9.63
N ILE A 482 5.61 2.49 -8.61
CA ILE A 482 4.43 3.04 -7.92
C ILE A 482 3.55 3.71 -9.00
N GLY A 483 2.25 3.41 -8.99
CA GLY A 483 1.31 3.51 -10.11
C GLY A 483 1.53 4.67 -11.10
N GLY A 484 1.74 4.32 -12.37
CA GLY A 484 1.63 5.22 -13.51
C GLY A 484 0.38 4.89 -14.31
N ASP A 485 -0.76 5.43 -13.90
CA ASP A 485 -2.01 5.25 -14.64
C ASP A 485 -2.06 6.32 -15.74
N GLY A 486 -1.53 5.99 -16.92
CA GLY A 486 -1.81 6.47 -18.30
C GLY A 486 -2.39 7.86 -18.65
N GLY A 487 -2.61 8.79 -17.73
CA GLY A 487 -3.42 10.00 -17.91
C GLY A 487 -2.63 11.31 -18.01
N GLY A 488 -1.33 11.25 -18.37
CA GLY A 488 -0.54 12.45 -18.65
C GLY A 488 -0.19 13.31 -17.43
N GLY A 489 -0.18 12.76 -16.21
CA GLY A 489 0.41 13.39 -15.04
C GLY A 489 -0.33 14.63 -14.51
N LYS A 490 -1.65 14.75 -14.69
CA LYS A 490 -2.46 15.87 -14.17
C LYS A 490 -3.22 15.47 -12.90
N LEU A 491 -3.45 16.44 -12.02
CA LEU A 491 -4.27 16.24 -10.81
C LEU A 491 -5.71 15.84 -11.18
N ARG A 492 -6.20 16.35 -12.32
CA ARG A 492 -7.52 16.10 -12.92
C ARG A 492 -7.49 16.42 -14.40
N ASN A 493 -8.11 15.59 -15.23
CA ASN A 493 -8.40 15.94 -16.63
C ASN A 493 -9.86 16.39 -16.77
N PRO A 494 -10.12 17.46 -17.56
CA PRO A 494 -11.49 17.85 -17.83
C PRO A 494 -12.28 16.81 -18.62
N VAL A 495 -13.53 16.57 -18.23
CA VAL A 495 -14.42 15.59 -18.88
C VAL A 495 -15.54 16.31 -19.63
N ASP A 496 -15.70 16.02 -20.93
CA ASP A 496 -16.78 16.56 -21.77
C ASP A 496 -18.08 15.74 -21.64
N LEU A 497 -18.68 15.79 -20.44
CA LEU A 497 -20.00 15.21 -20.15
C LEU A 497 -21.03 16.31 -19.83
N PRO A 498 -22.29 16.16 -20.28
CA PRO A 498 -23.39 16.98 -19.81
C PRO A 498 -23.61 16.80 -18.30
N ASP A 499 -23.94 17.87 -17.58
CA ASP A 499 -24.04 17.89 -16.12
C ASP A 499 -24.93 16.79 -15.52
N THR A 500 -26.01 16.40 -16.22
CA THR A 500 -26.90 15.32 -15.75
C THR A 500 -26.19 13.96 -15.79
N ALA A 501 -25.49 13.64 -16.88
CA ALA A 501 -24.74 12.40 -17.02
C ALA A 501 -23.53 12.37 -16.08
N LEU A 502 -22.85 13.51 -15.95
CA LEU A 502 -21.73 13.70 -15.04
C LEU A 502 -22.12 13.42 -13.58
N ALA A 503 -23.26 13.97 -13.13
CA ALA A 503 -23.79 13.73 -11.79
C ALA A 503 -24.20 12.26 -11.56
N GLN A 504 -24.86 11.62 -12.54
CA GLN A 504 -25.28 10.21 -12.44
C GLN A 504 -24.10 9.26 -12.31
N GLN A 505 -23.10 9.39 -13.19
CA GLN A 505 -21.89 8.55 -13.15
C GLN A 505 -21.07 8.80 -11.89
N SER A 506 -20.95 10.07 -11.45
CA SER A 506 -20.27 10.39 -10.20
C SER A 506 -20.96 9.75 -8.99
N LEU A 507 -22.30 9.83 -8.93
CA LEU A 507 -23.06 9.20 -7.86
C LEU A 507 -22.94 7.66 -7.91
N GLU A 508 -22.94 7.05 -9.08
CA GLU A 508 -22.71 5.61 -9.22
C GLU A 508 -21.34 5.20 -8.65
N LEU A 509 -20.27 5.90 -9.02
CA LEU A 509 -18.91 5.67 -8.50
C LEU A 509 -18.82 5.85 -6.97
N LEU A 510 -19.59 6.79 -6.41
CA LEU A 510 -19.59 7.09 -4.97
C LEU A 510 -20.48 6.13 -4.16
N THR A 511 -21.57 5.62 -4.74
CA THR A 511 -22.61 4.84 -4.04
C THR A 511 -22.45 3.32 -4.17
N VAL A 512 -21.84 2.82 -5.26
CA VAL A 512 -21.58 1.40 -5.46
C VAL A 512 -20.31 1.00 -4.71
N GLY A 513 -20.44 0.75 -3.39
CA GLY A 513 -19.51 -0.05 -2.59
C GLY A 513 -18.08 0.47 -2.33
N LYS A 514 -17.75 1.75 -2.56
CA LYS A 514 -16.38 2.27 -2.33
C LYS A 514 -16.28 3.33 -1.24
N CYS A 515 -17.11 4.37 -1.30
CA CYS A 515 -17.15 5.42 -0.27
C CYS A 515 -18.33 5.24 0.70
N ALA A 516 -19.46 4.71 0.20
CA ALA A 516 -20.69 4.53 0.97
C ALA A 516 -20.56 3.58 2.17
N ASP A 517 -19.57 2.69 2.16
CA ASP A 517 -19.30 1.75 3.27
C ASP A 517 -18.76 2.46 4.52
N CYS A 518 -18.11 3.61 4.31
CA CYS A 518 -17.48 4.41 5.35
C CYS A 518 -18.22 5.74 5.59
N HIS A 519 -18.87 6.31 4.57
CA HIS A 519 -19.49 7.63 4.60
C HIS A 519 -20.93 7.60 4.10
N ALA A 520 -21.80 8.40 4.71
CA ALA A 520 -23.14 8.62 4.15
C ALA A 520 -23.04 9.48 2.89
N VAL A 521 -23.39 8.94 1.72
CA VAL A 521 -23.41 9.72 0.47
C VAL A 521 -24.70 10.53 0.40
N THR A 522 -24.74 11.65 1.11
CA THR A 522 -25.88 12.59 1.13
C THR A 522 -25.56 13.87 0.37
N ARG A 523 -26.59 14.63 -0.05
CA ARG A 523 -26.41 15.96 -0.66
C ARG A 523 -25.49 16.85 0.17
N ARG A 524 -25.64 16.77 1.49
CA ARG A 524 -24.85 17.54 2.43
C ARG A 524 -23.39 17.09 2.46
N THR A 525 -23.14 15.81 2.66
CA THR A 525 -21.78 15.26 2.74
C THR A 525 -20.98 15.62 1.48
N LEU A 526 -21.61 15.55 0.31
CA LEU A 526 -20.99 15.94 -0.94
C LEU A 526 -20.67 17.45 -0.99
N ARG A 527 -21.57 18.31 -0.48
CA ARG A 527 -21.29 19.76 -0.35
C ARG A 527 -20.15 20.05 0.63
N GLU A 528 -20.08 19.36 1.77
CA GLU A 528 -18.96 19.49 2.72
C GLU A 528 -17.64 19.04 2.09
N TRP A 529 -17.63 17.93 1.34
CA TRP A 529 -16.44 17.49 0.60
C TRP A 529 -16.05 18.48 -0.50
N HIS A 530 -17.03 19.09 -1.15
CA HIS A 530 -16.80 20.15 -2.13
C HIS A 530 -16.16 21.39 -1.49
N GLU A 531 -16.64 21.83 -0.32
CA GLU A 531 -16.00 22.92 0.44
C GLU A 531 -14.54 22.61 0.80
N LEU A 532 -14.26 21.38 1.26
CA LEU A 532 -12.88 20.94 1.51
C LEU A 532 -12.03 20.89 0.24
N THR A 533 -12.63 20.50 -0.88
CA THR A 533 -11.95 20.42 -2.18
C THR A 533 -11.60 21.81 -2.68
N VAL A 534 -12.54 22.75 -2.66
CA VAL A 534 -12.29 24.16 -3.01
C VAL A 534 -11.21 24.74 -2.09
N ALA A 535 -11.29 24.50 -0.78
CA ALA A 535 -10.26 24.98 0.14
C ALA A 535 -8.87 24.36 -0.15
N ALA A 536 -8.81 23.08 -0.51
CA ALA A 536 -7.56 22.42 -0.89
C ALA A 536 -7.00 23.01 -2.19
N GLU A 537 -7.84 23.23 -3.20
CA GLU A 537 -7.51 23.90 -4.45
C GLU A 537 -7.01 25.33 -4.23
N ASP A 538 -7.64 26.10 -3.35
CA ASP A 538 -7.25 27.48 -3.09
C ASP A 538 -5.94 27.60 -2.27
N THR A 539 -5.57 26.56 -1.52
CA THR A 539 -4.46 26.66 -0.54
C THR A 539 -3.29 25.73 -0.82
N CYS A 540 -3.52 24.43 -0.96
CA CYS A 540 -2.46 23.43 -1.06
C CYS A 540 -2.22 22.96 -2.49
N LEU A 541 -3.20 23.14 -3.37
CA LEU A 541 -3.20 22.65 -4.76
C LEU A 541 -3.41 23.82 -5.75
N ALA A 542 -3.17 25.07 -5.31
CA ALA A 542 -3.41 26.25 -6.12
C ALA A 542 -2.59 26.22 -7.41
N GLU A 543 -3.29 26.47 -8.51
CA GLU A 543 -2.80 26.42 -9.90
C GLU A 543 -2.36 25.04 -10.40
N SER A 544 -2.82 23.94 -9.80
CA SER A 544 -2.76 22.58 -10.39
C SER A 544 -4.07 22.14 -11.08
N SER A 545 -5.11 22.98 -10.99
CA SER A 545 -6.50 22.67 -11.40
C SER A 545 -6.95 23.30 -12.74
N GLY A 546 -6.04 23.91 -13.51
CA GLY A 546 -6.28 24.34 -14.90
C GLY A 546 -6.42 25.86 -15.12
N GLY A 547 -5.42 26.65 -14.70
CA GLY A 547 -5.36 28.09 -14.99
C GLY A 547 -5.17 28.41 -16.48
N ALA A 548 -5.65 29.59 -16.90
CA ALA A 548 -5.47 30.12 -18.26
C ALA A 548 -3.98 30.13 -18.62
N GLY A 549 -3.61 29.46 -19.71
CA GLY A 549 -2.21 29.27 -20.06
C GLY A 549 -1.51 30.57 -20.48
N GLU A 550 -0.19 30.59 -20.30
CA GLU A 550 0.67 31.74 -20.63
C GLU A 550 1.22 31.61 -22.06
N PRO A 551 1.25 32.69 -22.86
CA PRO A 551 1.87 32.68 -24.18
C PRO A 551 3.41 32.57 -24.06
N VAL A 552 3.99 31.56 -24.70
CA VAL A 552 5.43 31.28 -24.76
C VAL A 552 5.88 31.28 -26.22
N THR A 553 7.01 31.93 -26.50
CA THR A 553 7.68 31.88 -27.81
C THR A 553 9.11 31.36 -27.63
N ARG A 554 9.49 30.34 -28.40
CA ARG A 554 10.85 29.78 -28.47
C ARG A 554 11.42 30.06 -29.87
N SER A 555 12.69 30.44 -29.93
CA SER A 555 13.40 30.68 -31.19
C SER A 555 14.69 29.86 -31.20
N ASP A 556 14.99 29.19 -32.30
CA ASP A 556 16.19 28.36 -32.48
C ASP A 556 16.79 28.60 -33.87
N ASP A 557 18.08 28.98 -33.91
CA ASP A 557 18.84 29.25 -35.14
C ASP A 557 19.72 28.05 -35.49
N GLN A 558 19.59 27.51 -36.69
CA GLN A 558 20.27 26.27 -37.10
C GLN A 558 20.70 26.28 -38.57
N SER A 559 21.81 25.59 -38.84
CA SER A 559 22.20 25.18 -40.18
C SER A 559 21.80 23.72 -40.41
N LEU A 560 21.26 23.43 -41.59
CA LEU A 560 20.82 22.08 -42.01
C LEU A 560 21.52 21.69 -43.30
N ALA A 561 22.11 20.50 -43.34
CA ALA A 561 22.61 19.90 -44.57
C ALA A 561 21.45 19.34 -45.44
N GLN A 562 21.74 19.10 -46.72
CA GLN A 562 20.77 18.47 -47.61
C GLN A 562 20.44 17.04 -47.12
N GLY A 563 19.15 16.77 -46.91
CA GLY A 563 18.62 15.49 -46.42
C GLY A 563 18.63 15.34 -44.90
N GLU A 564 19.07 16.36 -44.15
CA GLU A 564 19.10 16.33 -42.69
C GLU A 564 17.72 16.66 -42.12
N PHE A 565 17.20 15.76 -41.27
CA PHE A 565 15.94 15.94 -40.54
C PHE A 565 16.22 16.20 -39.06
N LYS A 566 15.67 17.28 -38.52
CA LYS A 566 15.85 17.68 -37.12
C LYS A 566 14.50 17.84 -36.43
N ALA A 567 14.33 17.18 -35.29
CA ALA A 567 13.11 17.22 -34.49
C ALA A 567 13.25 18.21 -33.31
N TYR A 568 12.13 18.84 -32.95
CA TYR A 568 11.99 19.84 -31.91
C TYR A 568 10.69 19.59 -31.13
N GLY A 569 10.70 19.95 -29.85
CA GLY A 569 9.62 19.67 -28.89
C GLY A 569 9.93 18.47 -27.99
N PRO A 570 8.92 17.93 -27.27
CA PRO A 570 7.52 18.33 -27.33
C PRO A 570 7.25 19.73 -26.76
N TYR A 571 6.25 20.42 -27.33
CA TYR A 571 5.68 21.66 -26.81
C TYR A 571 4.28 21.35 -26.25
N GLU A 572 4.11 21.51 -24.94
CA GLU A 572 2.82 21.27 -24.30
C GLU A 572 1.92 22.50 -24.41
N VAL A 573 0.74 22.31 -25.01
CA VAL A 573 -0.25 23.38 -25.20
C VAL A 573 -1.38 23.21 -24.20
N ALA A 574 -1.80 24.31 -23.57
CA ALA A 574 -2.90 24.35 -22.60
C ALA A 574 -4.27 24.07 -23.24
N SER A 575 -5.26 23.71 -22.42
CA SER A 575 -6.64 23.59 -22.90
C SER A 575 -7.16 24.95 -23.38
N GLY A 576 -7.74 24.99 -24.58
CA GLY A 576 -8.12 26.25 -25.26
C GLY A 576 -6.94 27.10 -25.77
N GLY A 577 -5.70 26.67 -25.52
CA GLY A 577 -4.47 27.30 -26.00
C GLY A 577 -4.24 27.12 -27.49
N THR A 578 -3.39 27.97 -28.08
CA THR A 578 -3.02 27.93 -29.51
C THR A 578 -1.57 27.52 -29.70
N PHE A 579 -1.25 26.91 -30.85
CA PHE A 579 0.10 26.59 -31.29
C PHE A 579 0.39 27.14 -32.70
N THR A 580 1.58 27.71 -32.88
CA THR A 580 2.11 28.18 -34.16
C THR A 580 3.60 27.85 -34.24
N ALA A 581 4.03 27.19 -35.31
CA ALA A 581 5.44 27.04 -35.68
C ALA A 581 5.71 27.80 -36.97
N LYS A 582 6.75 28.63 -36.97
CA LYS A 582 7.15 29.48 -38.08
C LYS A 582 8.64 29.30 -38.35
N LEU A 583 8.95 28.93 -39.58
CA LEU A 583 10.30 28.80 -40.09
C LEU A 583 10.62 30.04 -40.93
N THR A 584 11.80 30.63 -40.74
CA THR A 584 12.34 31.67 -41.62
C THR A 584 13.80 31.36 -41.95
N GLY A 585 14.31 31.78 -43.11
CA GLY A 585 15.71 31.48 -43.45
C GLY A 585 16.06 31.55 -44.93
N THR A 586 17.20 30.95 -45.27
CA THR A 586 17.73 30.81 -46.63
C THR A 586 17.81 29.34 -47.06
N GLY A 587 17.80 29.09 -48.38
CA GLY A 587 17.73 27.74 -48.94
C GLY A 587 16.30 27.21 -49.02
N ASP A 588 16.15 25.89 -48.90
CA ASP A 588 14.88 25.16 -49.08
C ASP A 588 14.74 24.12 -47.95
N ALA A 589 14.18 24.54 -46.82
CA ALA A 589 13.91 23.68 -45.67
C ALA A 589 12.40 23.56 -45.47
N ASP A 590 11.94 22.33 -45.28
CA ASP A 590 10.52 21.97 -45.13
C ASP A 590 10.16 21.79 -43.64
N LEU A 591 9.05 22.39 -43.21
CA LEU A 591 8.46 22.30 -41.87
C LEU A 591 7.42 21.17 -41.80
N TYR A 592 7.51 20.35 -40.76
CA TYR A 592 6.56 19.28 -40.44
C TYR A 592 6.07 19.48 -39.00
N VAL A 593 4.77 19.44 -38.77
CA VAL A 593 4.21 19.55 -37.42
C VAL A 593 3.23 18.41 -37.17
N LYS A 594 3.27 17.82 -35.97
CA LYS A 594 2.36 16.77 -35.54
C LYS A 594 1.91 16.93 -34.09
N LYS A 595 0.64 16.66 -33.82
CA LYS A 595 0.05 16.59 -32.47
C LYS A 595 0.08 15.14 -31.97
N GLY A 596 0.58 14.92 -30.76
CA GLY A 596 0.54 13.66 -30.02
C GLY A 596 1.66 12.65 -30.31
N ALA A 597 2.51 12.89 -31.32
CA ALA A 597 3.67 12.05 -31.64
C ALA A 597 4.71 12.86 -32.45
N GLU A 598 5.95 12.37 -32.50
CA GLU A 598 7.01 12.98 -33.31
C GLU A 598 6.63 13.06 -34.80
N ALA A 599 6.97 14.18 -35.43
CA ALA A 599 6.79 14.36 -36.86
C ALA A 599 7.90 13.66 -37.64
N SER A 600 7.57 13.13 -38.82
CA SER A 600 8.55 12.67 -39.81
C SER A 600 8.20 13.19 -41.20
N THR A 601 9.07 12.96 -42.18
CA THR A 601 8.81 13.32 -43.59
C THR A 601 7.61 12.58 -44.21
N THR A 602 7.11 11.53 -43.54
CA THR A 602 5.98 10.71 -44.01
C THR A 602 4.78 10.73 -43.07
N VAL A 603 4.94 11.19 -41.83
CA VAL A 603 3.89 11.22 -40.80
C VAL A 603 3.85 12.60 -40.16
N TYR A 604 2.86 13.40 -40.53
CA TYR A 604 2.67 14.78 -40.07
C TYR A 604 1.20 15.20 -40.17
N ASP A 605 0.81 16.22 -39.41
CA ASP A 605 -0.53 16.82 -39.46
C ASP A 605 -0.52 18.14 -40.26
N CYS A 606 0.61 18.85 -40.28
CA CYS A 606 0.82 20.04 -41.11
C CYS A 606 2.19 20.01 -41.80
N ARG A 607 2.19 20.33 -43.09
CA ARG A 607 3.38 20.56 -43.93
C ARG A 607 3.03 21.62 -44.98
N PRO A 608 3.59 22.83 -44.93
CA PRO A 608 3.43 23.83 -45.98
C PRO A 608 4.10 23.35 -47.27
N TYR A 609 3.58 23.78 -48.42
CA TYR A 609 4.19 23.48 -49.74
C TYR A 609 4.85 24.75 -50.27
N GLY A 610 5.91 25.20 -49.59
CA GLY A 610 6.79 26.29 -50.04
C GLY A 610 7.95 25.75 -50.87
N GLY A 611 8.60 26.62 -51.63
CA GLY A 611 9.90 26.33 -52.27
C GLY A 611 11.05 27.11 -51.62
N THR A 612 10.85 27.51 -50.36
CA THR A 612 11.76 28.36 -49.57
C THR A 612 11.62 28.01 -48.09
N SER A 613 12.66 28.23 -47.29
CA SER A 613 12.63 28.06 -45.83
C SER A 613 11.78 29.09 -45.04
N ASN A 614 10.75 29.68 -45.66
CA ASN A 614 9.79 30.58 -45.02
C ASN A 614 8.42 29.90 -44.96
N GLU A 615 8.18 29.15 -43.90
CA GLU A 615 7.02 28.25 -43.78
C GLU A 615 6.31 28.44 -42.44
N GLU A 616 4.99 28.22 -42.40
CA GLU A 616 4.20 28.41 -41.18
C GLU A 616 3.12 27.32 -41.03
N CYS A 617 3.03 26.75 -39.83
CA CYS A 617 1.99 25.84 -39.37
C CYS A 617 1.31 26.42 -38.13
N GLY A 618 0.06 26.87 -38.25
CA GLY A 618 -0.69 27.55 -37.19
C GLY A 618 -2.17 27.17 -37.06
N PRO A 619 -2.97 27.96 -36.31
CA PRO A 619 -4.34 27.63 -35.86
C PRO A 619 -5.33 27.23 -36.96
N GLY A 620 -5.11 27.66 -38.21
CA GLY A 620 -6.01 27.38 -39.33
C GLY A 620 -5.76 26.08 -40.10
N GLN A 621 -4.67 25.35 -39.83
CA GLN A 621 -4.20 24.29 -40.74
C GLN A 621 -4.42 22.85 -40.26
N PHE A 622 -4.36 22.55 -38.95
CA PHE A 622 -4.31 21.16 -38.47
C PHE A 622 -4.90 20.91 -37.07
N GLY A 623 -5.80 21.78 -36.60
CA GLY A 623 -6.32 21.68 -35.23
C GLY A 623 -5.26 22.04 -34.18
N ALA A 624 -4.52 23.13 -34.43
CA ALA A 624 -3.45 23.64 -33.58
C ALA A 624 -3.98 24.34 -32.31
N THR A 625 -5.08 23.82 -31.77
CA THR A 625 -5.75 24.27 -30.55
C THR A 625 -6.01 23.09 -29.60
N GLY A 626 -6.19 23.43 -28.34
CA GLY A 626 -6.56 22.48 -27.29
C GLY A 626 -5.36 21.81 -26.61
N PRO A 627 -5.63 21.02 -25.56
CA PRO A 627 -4.55 20.40 -24.83
C PRO A 627 -3.85 19.34 -25.69
N GLY A 628 -2.53 19.24 -25.57
CA GLY A 628 -1.75 18.20 -26.24
C GLY A 628 -0.28 18.56 -26.44
N LEU A 629 0.53 17.54 -26.75
CA LEU A 629 1.94 17.71 -27.11
C LEU A 629 2.05 17.95 -28.61
N PHE A 630 2.78 18.99 -28.99
CA PHE A 630 3.07 19.31 -30.39
C PHE A 630 4.56 19.11 -30.66
N TYR A 631 4.86 18.47 -31.79
CA TYR A 631 6.21 18.17 -32.23
C TYR A 631 6.45 18.86 -33.58
N VAL A 632 7.64 19.41 -33.75
CA VAL A 632 8.05 20.10 -34.97
C VAL A 632 9.26 19.38 -35.55
N GLY A 633 9.24 19.07 -36.83
CA GLY A 633 10.36 18.56 -37.59
C GLY A 633 10.74 19.54 -38.68
N VAL A 634 12.03 19.69 -38.95
CA VAL A 634 12.52 20.48 -40.09
C VAL A 634 13.47 19.63 -40.92
N ASN A 635 13.23 19.58 -42.23
CA ASN A 635 14.02 18.81 -43.20
C ASN A 635 14.75 19.76 -44.16
N GLY A 636 16.07 19.66 -44.28
CA GLY A 636 16.83 20.39 -45.28
C GLY A 636 16.66 19.78 -46.68
N TYR A 637 15.66 20.18 -47.46
CA TYR A 637 15.55 19.75 -48.86
C TYR A 637 16.74 20.22 -49.71
N LYS A 638 17.28 21.40 -49.36
CA LYS A 638 18.63 21.88 -49.71
C LYS A 638 19.34 22.36 -48.44
N ALA A 639 20.66 22.55 -48.54
CA ALA A 639 21.41 23.17 -47.45
C ALA A 639 20.83 24.54 -47.11
N SER A 640 20.56 24.77 -45.83
CA SER A 640 19.75 25.89 -45.35
C SER A 640 20.24 26.45 -44.02
N GLU A 641 20.12 27.77 -43.87
CA GLU A 641 20.26 28.48 -42.59
C GLU A 641 18.87 28.95 -42.18
N ILE A 642 18.38 28.50 -41.03
CA ILE A 642 17.00 28.71 -40.57
C ILE A 642 16.95 29.32 -39.16
N THR A 643 15.85 30.02 -38.90
CA THR A 643 15.36 30.37 -37.58
C THR A 643 13.97 29.76 -37.44
N LEU A 644 13.81 28.84 -36.48
CA LEU A 644 12.53 28.24 -36.12
C LEU A 644 11.97 28.99 -34.91
N GLU A 645 10.82 29.63 -35.07
CA GLU A 645 10.05 30.26 -34.01
C GLU A 645 8.80 29.43 -33.70
N VAL A 646 8.66 28.96 -32.46
CA VAL A 646 7.50 28.21 -31.99
C VAL A 646 6.80 29.01 -30.90
N SER A 647 5.58 29.48 -31.19
CA SER A 647 4.72 30.24 -30.28
C SER A 647 3.53 29.40 -29.84
N TYR A 648 3.33 29.23 -28.53
CA TYR A 648 2.22 28.44 -28.01
C TYR A 648 1.75 28.92 -26.64
N THR A 649 0.52 28.58 -26.27
CA THR A 649 0.01 28.82 -24.92
C THR A 649 0.39 27.65 -24.02
N ALA A 650 1.42 27.81 -23.19
CA ALA A 650 1.85 26.77 -22.25
C ALA A 650 0.86 26.64 -21.07
N PRO A 651 0.69 25.45 -20.47
CA PRO A 651 0.05 25.34 -19.16
C PRO A 651 0.74 26.28 -18.17
N GLY A 652 -0.03 27.09 -17.44
CA GLY A 652 0.52 28.12 -16.54
C GLY A 652 1.52 27.54 -15.53
N GLY A 653 2.76 28.01 -15.57
CA GLY A 653 3.85 27.59 -14.68
C GLY A 653 3.93 28.39 -13.37
N GLY A 654 2.80 28.88 -12.86
CA GLY A 654 2.70 29.66 -11.61
C GLY A 654 2.34 28.84 -10.37
N GLY A 655 2.29 27.51 -10.49
CA GLY A 655 1.93 26.60 -9.40
C GLY A 655 2.78 26.73 -8.14
N ILE A 656 2.15 26.48 -7.00
CA ILE A 656 2.83 26.27 -5.71
C ILE A 656 3.98 25.28 -5.93
N ALA A 657 5.18 25.59 -5.41
CA ALA A 657 6.33 24.70 -5.56
C ALA A 657 5.99 23.30 -5.01
N PRO A 658 6.45 22.19 -5.62
CA PRO A 658 6.11 20.85 -5.17
C PRO A 658 6.41 20.59 -3.69
N ALA A 659 7.51 21.16 -3.16
CA ALA A 659 7.83 21.10 -1.73
C ALA A 659 6.78 21.81 -0.86
N ASP A 660 6.21 22.92 -1.32
CA ASP A 660 5.15 23.66 -0.63
C ASP A 660 3.80 22.92 -0.70
N VAL A 661 3.52 22.19 -1.78
CA VAL A 661 2.36 21.27 -1.85
C VAL A 661 2.49 20.19 -0.77
N VAL A 662 3.65 19.51 -0.69
CA VAL A 662 3.92 18.49 0.34
C VAL A 662 3.83 19.09 1.74
N LYS A 663 4.37 20.29 1.94
CA LYS A 663 4.29 21.04 3.21
C LYS A 663 2.84 21.36 3.58
N CYS A 664 2.04 21.88 2.65
CA CYS A 664 0.65 22.28 2.90
C CYS A 664 -0.28 21.09 3.15
N ALA A 665 -0.01 19.95 2.52
CA ALA A 665 -0.75 18.70 2.74
C ALA A 665 -0.61 18.16 4.18
N LYS A 666 0.39 18.64 4.93
CA LYS A 666 0.52 18.37 6.36
C LYS A 666 -0.48 19.18 7.16
N LEU A 667 -0.84 18.62 8.29
CA LEU A 667 -1.73 19.27 9.23
C LEU A 667 -1.19 20.63 9.69
N ASP A 668 0.05 20.62 10.20
CA ASP A 668 0.82 21.80 10.56
C ASP A 668 1.92 21.95 9.50
N PRO A 669 1.73 22.85 8.51
CA PRO A 669 2.70 23.03 7.46
C PRO A 669 4.07 23.45 7.98
N GLU A 670 4.15 24.17 9.10
CA GLU A 670 5.42 24.68 9.63
C GLU A 670 6.23 23.61 10.37
N ASN A 671 5.65 22.43 10.63
CA ASN A 671 6.34 21.32 11.27
C ASN A 671 6.57 20.16 10.27
N PRO A 672 7.82 19.88 9.85
CA PRO A 672 8.14 18.76 8.96
C PRO A 672 7.74 17.38 9.49
N SER A 673 7.63 17.21 10.80
CA SER A 673 7.20 15.96 11.44
C SER A 673 5.68 15.87 11.60
N SER A 674 4.92 16.88 11.18
CA SER A 674 3.46 16.85 11.25
C SER A 674 2.88 15.80 10.30
N PRO A 675 1.84 15.05 10.72
CA PRO A 675 1.20 14.07 9.85
C PRO A 675 0.47 14.73 8.68
N PHE A 676 0.36 14.01 7.56
CA PHE A 676 -0.48 14.40 6.44
C PHE A 676 -1.97 14.33 6.81
N TYR A 677 -2.77 15.29 6.33
CA TYR A 677 -4.16 15.45 6.72
C TYR A 677 -5.09 15.40 5.49
N PRO A 678 -6.00 14.41 5.37
CA PRO A 678 -6.84 14.25 4.17
C PRO A 678 -7.66 15.49 3.80
N ALA A 679 -8.11 16.27 4.79
CA ALA A 679 -8.88 17.48 4.53
C ALA A 679 -8.07 18.59 3.82
N LYS A 680 -6.73 18.50 3.81
CA LYS A 680 -5.85 19.41 3.05
C LYS A 680 -5.83 19.11 1.55
N VAL A 681 -6.40 17.98 1.12
CA VAL A 681 -6.47 17.59 -0.30
C VAL A 681 -7.90 17.27 -0.76
N GLY A 682 -8.92 17.38 0.10
CA GLY A 682 -10.32 17.21 -0.29
C GLY A 682 -10.63 15.89 -1.02
N ILE A 683 -11.41 15.95 -2.09
CA ILE A 683 -11.76 14.78 -2.92
C ILE A 683 -10.53 14.14 -3.59
N TYR A 684 -9.43 14.88 -3.77
CA TYR A 684 -8.17 14.36 -4.31
C TYR A 684 -7.47 13.36 -3.39
N SER A 685 -7.94 13.18 -2.15
CA SER A 685 -7.58 12.03 -1.33
C SER A 685 -7.88 10.69 -2.01
N ALA A 686 -8.91 10.63 -2.88
CA ALA A 686 -9.23 9.46 -3.70
C ALA A 686 -8.26 9.24 -4.88
N ALA A 687 -7.43 10.24 -5.18
CA ALA A 687 -6.40 10.22 -6.22
C ALA A 687 -4.98 10.12 -5.65
N ALA A 688 -4.82 9.96 -4.33
CA ALA A 688 -3.49 9.94 -3.71
C ALA A 688 -2.55 8.85 -4.27
N HIS A 689 -3.11 7.77 -4.85
CA HIS A 689 -2.35 6.71 -5.52
C HIS A 689 -1.96 7.03 -6.98
N LEU A 690 -2.58 8.05 -7.59
CA LEU A 690 -2.36 8.42 -9.00
C LEU A 690 -1.05 9.21 -9.19
N GLY A 691 -0.56 9.23 -10.43
CA GLY A 691 0.79 9.68 -10.78
C GLY A 691 1.11 11.13 -10.40
N TRP A 692 0.15 12.05 -10.44
CA TRP A 692 0.40 13.47 -10.14
C TRP A 692 1.04 13.69 -8.77
N PHE A 693 0.52 13.03 -7.72
CA PHE A 693 1.09 13.17 -6.37
C PHE A 693 2.50 12.58 -6.32
N GLN A 694 2.79 11.52 -7.05
CA GLN A 694 4.16 10.98 -7.07
C GLN A 694 5.13 11.97 -7.69
N ASP A 695 4.75 12.63 -8.78
CA ASP A 695 5.60 13.61 -9.44
C ASP A 695 5.83 14.84 -8.55
N VAL A 696 4.81 15.29 -7.81
CA VAL A 696 4.97 16.30 -6.76
C VAL A 696 6.02 15.88 -5.73
N PHE A 697 5.95 14.64 -5.23
CA PHE A 697 6.90 14.16 -4.22
C PHE A 697 8.32 13.96 -4.79
N LYS A 698 8.46 13.46 -6.02
CA LYS A 698 9.75 13.35 -6.72
C LYS A 698 10.40 14.74 -6.89
N SER A 699 9.62 15.75 -7.27
CA SER A 699 10.10 17.11 -7.41
C SER A 699 10.37 17.80 -6.08
N ALA A 700 9.62 17.46 -5.03
CA ALA A 700 9.85 17.96 -3.67
C ALA A 700 11.11 17.36 -3.02
N TYR A 701 11.50 16.15 -3.41
CA TYR A 701 12.63 15.41 -2.88
C TYR A 701 13.51 14.81 -3.99
N PRO A 702 14.19 15.66 -4.80
CA PRO A 702 15.02 15.18 -5.90
C PRO A 702 16.15 14.26 -5.42
N VAL A 703 16.39 13.19 -6.18
CA VAL A 703 17.38 12.14 -5.84
C VAL A 703 18.78 12.71 -5.62
N ALA A 704 19.18 13.73 -6.40
CA ALA A 704 20.48 14.37 -6.30
C ALA A 704 20.75 14.97 -4.91
N ASP A 705 19.71 15.45 -4.23
CA ASP A 705 19.84 16.17 -2.96
C ASP A 705 19.47 15.31 -1.74
N HIS A 706 18.74 14.21 -1.95
CA HIS A 706 18.10 13.45 -0.88
C HIS A 706 18.30 11.93 -0.93
N GLY A 707 18.99 11.40 -1.95
CA GLY A 707 19.15 9.96 -2.17
C GLY A 707 17.96 9.34 -2.91
N ALA A 708 18.17 8.16 -3.50
CA ALA A 708 17.24 7.53 -4.45
C ALA A 708 15.83 7.26 -3.87
N ASN A 709 15.73 7.12 -2.55
CA ASN A 709 14.55 6.57 -1.89
C ASN A 709 13.74 7.57 -1.05
N LYS A 710 14.22 8.81 -0.85
CA LYS A 710 13.57 9.77 0.07
C LYS A 710 12.17 10.20 -0.38
N TRP A 711 12.00 10.53 -1.66
CA TRP A 711 10.69 10.92 -2.18
C TRP A 711 9.66 9.80 -2.00
N VAL A 712 10.11 8.55 -2.13
CA VAL A 712 9.22 7.39 -2.04
C VAL A 712 8.76 7.16 -0.61
N ILE A 713 9.67 7.28 0.35
CA ILE A 713 9.35 7.16 1.78
C ILE A 713 8.32 8.23 2.18
N GLU A 714 8.53 9.49 1.78
CA GLU A 714 7.60 10.57 2.11
C GLU A 714 6.25 10.41 1.39
N TYR A 715 6.27 9.93 0.14
CA TYR A 715 5.05 9.60 -0.61
C TYR A 715 4.28 8.44 0.03
N ALA A 716 4.96 7.40 0.53
CA ALA A 716 4.32 6.29 1.23
C ALA A 716 3.65 6.73 2.53
N LYS A 717 4.29 7.62 3.30
CA LYS A 717 3.67 8.28 4.48
C LYS A 717 2.44 9.10 4.10
N PHE A 718 2.51 9.84 3.00
CA PHE A 718 1.37 10.59 2.47
C PHE A 718 0.23 9.65 2.07
N LYS A 719 0.48 8.66 1.23
CA LYS A 719 -0.52 7.71 0.75
C LYS A 719 -1.16 6.93 1.90
N SER A 720 -0.38 6.41 2.84
CA SER A 720 -0.91 5.68 4.00
C SER A 720 -1.88 6.53 4.84
N ARG A 721 -1.58 7.83 5.01
CA ARG A 721 -2.41 8.77 5.78
C ARG A 721 -3.58 9.36 5.00
N VAL A 722 -3.37 9.68 3.72
CA VAL A 722 -4.31 10.49 2.92
C VAL A 722 -5.19 9.66 2.00
N SER A 723 -4.67 8.55 1.47
CA SER A 723 -5.36 7.79 0.42
C SER A 723 -6.70 7.23 0.90
N MET A 724 -7.73 7.41 0.07
CA MET A 724 -9.10 6.94 0.29
C MET A 724 -9.64 6.22 -0.95
N PRO A 725 -10.55 5.23 -0.81
CA PRO A 725 -10.90 4.54 0.44
C PRO A 725 -9.71 3.80 1.08
N LYS A 726 -9.71 3.62 2.41
CA LYS A 726 -8.63 2.90 3.12
C LYS A 726 -8.64 1.40 2.81
N GLY A 727 -7.52 0.71 2.99
CA GLY A 727 -7.40 -0.73 2.77
C GLY A 727 -7.35 -1.13 1.27
N ASN A 728 -7.59 -2.41 0.97
CA ASN A 728 -7.56 -2.93 -0.41
C ASN A 728 -8.91 -2.82 -1.12
N ASN A 729 -9.47 -1.62 -1.10
CA ASN A 729 -10.62 -1.30 -1.92
C ASN A 729 -10.15 -1.02 -3.35
N PRO A 730 -10.85 -1.53 -4.39
CA PRO A 730 -10.50 -1.26 -5.78
C PRO A 730 -10.41 0.25 -6.03
N ARG A 731 -9.20 0.73 -6.30
CA ARG A 731 -8.92 2.15 -6.56
C ARG A 731 -9.57 2.61 -7.86
N TRP A 732 -9.87 3.91 -7.95
CA TRP A 732 -10.30 4.49 -9.22
C TRP A 732 -9.09 4.67 -10.14
N SER A 733 -9.26 4.32 -11.41
CA SER A 733 -8.37 4.77 -12.48
C SER A 733 -8.45 6.29 -12.63
N GLN A 734 -7.49 6.89 -13.34
CA GLN A 734 -7.52 8.33 -13.65
C GLN A 734 -8.85 8.73 -14.32
N ASP A 735 -9.31 7.99 -15.33
CA ASP A 735 -10.57 8.29 -16.04
C ASP A 735 -11.80 8.26 -15.11
N GLN A 736 -11.87 7.29 -14.20
CA GLN A 736 -12.95 7.21 -13.21
C GLN A 736 -12.89 8.36 -12.22
N PHE A 737 -11.68 8.71 -11.77
CA PHE A 737 -11.49 9.83 -10.86
C PHE A 737 -11.82 11.17 -11.53
N ASP A 738 -11.45 11.35 -12.80
CA ASP A 738 -11.69 12.58 -13.56
C ASP A 738 -13.18 12.91 -13.68
N ILE A 739 -14.06 11.91 -13.80
CA ILE A 739 -15.53 12.09 -13.77
C ILE A 739 -15.96 12.73 -12.44
N VAL A 740 -15.53 12.18 -11.31
CA VAL A 740 -15.89 12.67 -9.97
C VAL A 740 -15.25 14.04 -9.73
N ALA A 741 -13.97 14.19 -10.03
CA ALA A 741 -13.23 15.42 -9.81
C ALA A 741 -13.77 16.57 -10.69
N GLU A 742 -14.17 16.31 -11.94
CA GLU A 742 -14.86 17.30 -12.81
C GLU A 742 -16.20 17.72 -12.22
N TRP A 743 -16.99 16.78 -11.69
CA TRP A 743 -18.26 17.10 -11.06
C TRP A 743 -18.10 18.02 -9.85
N PHE A 744 -17.07 17.77 -9.04
CA PHE A 744 -16.69 18.63 -7.92
C PHE A 744 -16.21 20.00 -8.42
N ALA A 745 -15.31 20.05 -9.40
CA ALA A 745 -14.79 21.30 -9.95
C ALA A 745 -15.90 22.20 -10.56
N ARG A 746 -17.00 21.62 -11.07
CA ARG A 746 -18.17 22.36 -11.57
C ARG A 746 -19.16 22.82 -10.50
N GLY A 747 -18.90 22.55 -9.22
CA GLY A 747 -19.82 22.93 -8.15
C GLY A 747 -20.98 21.96 -7.93
N LEU A 748 -20.79 20.67 -8.24
CA LEU A 748 -21.79 19.60 -8.09
C LEU A 748 -23.12 19.89 -8.81
N PRO A 749 -23.11 20.24 -10.11
CA PRO A 749 -24.34 20.51 -10.84
C PRO A 749 -25.26 19.28 -10.84
N GLN A 750 -26.58 19.50 -10.87
CA GLN A 750 -27.61 18.45 -10.83
C GLN A 750 -27.66 17.59 -9.55
N LEU A 751 -26.88 17.89 -8.50
CA LEU A 751 -26.89 17.15 -7.24
C LEU A 751 -28.30 17.00 -6.65
N ASP A 752 -29.04 18.10 -6.53
CA ASP A 752 -30.39 18.10 -5.94
C ASP A 752 -31.44 17.40 -6.82
N ALA A 753 -31.17 17.27 -8.12
CA ALA A 753 -32.05 16.57 -9.05
C ALA A 753 -31.82 15.05 -9.03
N GLN A 754 -30.57 14.61 -8.87
CA GLN A 754 -30.19 13.19 -8.98
C GLN A 754 -30.20 12.45 -7.65
N LEU A 755 -29.92 13.13 -6.53
CA LEU A 755 -29.90 12.52 -5.21
C LEU A 755 -31.12 12.99 -4.41
N PRO A 756 -32.08 12.14 -4.00
CA PRO A 756 -33.24 12.56 -3.21
C PRO A 756 -32.86 13.24 -1.88
N GLU A 757 -33.73 14.11 -1.35
CA GLU A 757 -33.54 14.61 0.02
C GLU A 757 -33.75 13.49 1.04
N ASP A 758 -32.92 13.50 2.08
CA ASP A 758 -33.04 12.65 3.25
C ASP A 758 -33.31 13.57 4.47
N PRO A 759 -34.54 14.11 4.61
CA PRO A 759 -34.82 15.18 5.54
C PRO A 759 -34.73 14.70 6.99
N PRO A 760 -33.83 15.27 7.82
CA PRO A 760 -33.73 14.91 9.23
C PRO A 760 -34.94 15.45 10.02
N PRO A 761 -35.15 14.99 11.27
CA PRO A 761 -36.12 15.58 12.17
C PRO A 761 -35.94 17.11 12.29
N THR A 762 -37.03 17.86 12.43
CA THR A 762 -36.99 19.33 12.53
C THR A 762 -37.07 19.86 13.96
N SER A 763 -37.35 18.99 14.93
CA SER A 763 -37.55 19.37 16.33
C SER A 763 -37.05 18.30 17.28
N CYS A 764 -36.67 18.73 18.49
CA CYS A 764 -36.31 17.86 19.60
C CYS A 764 -37.37 17.98 20.70
N THR A 765 -37.94 16.84 21.12
CA THR A 765 -38.86 16.78 22.26
C THR A 765 -38.18 16.04 23.39
N PRO A 766 -37.84 16.71 24.51
CA PRO A 766 -37.11 16.06 25.58
C PRO A 766 -38.01 15.09 26.35
N PHE A 767 -37.46 13.93 26.72
CA PHE A 767 -38.11 13.02 27.65
C PHE A 767 -37.08 12.16 28.36
N VAL A 768 -37.43 11.64 29.53
CA VAL A 768 -36.65 10.65 30.26
C VAL A 768 -37.59 9.53 30.68
N SER A 769 -37.26 8.29 30.29
CA SER A 769 -38.03 7.11 30.68
C SER A 769 -37.98 6.90 32.20
N SER A 770 -39.08 6.46 32.79
CA SER A 770 -39.16 6.08 34.21
C SER A 770 -38.20 4.96 34.59
N THR A 771 -37.73 4.16 33.62
CA THR A 771 -36.74 3.11 33.84
C THR A 771 -35.35 3.66 34.20
N MET A 772 -35.05 4.92 33.87
CA MET A 772 -33.74 5.51 34.10
C MET A 772 -33.40 5.64 35.59
N SER A 773 -34.37 5.98 36.45
CA SER A 773 -34.13 6.07 37.89
C SER A 773 -33.69 4.73 38.48
N SER A 774 -34.35 3.63 38.10
CA SER A 774 -33.94 2.28 38.53
C SER A 774 -32.59 1.86 37.96
N HIS A 775 -32.30 2.25 36.71
CA HIS A 775 -31.03 1.96 36.06
C HIS A 775 -29.86 2.64 36.76
N VAL A 776 -29.93 3.96 36.96
CA VAL A 776 -28.90 4.75 37.66
C VAL A 776 -28.69 4.26 39.09
N SER A 777 -29.78 3.97 39.83
CA SER A 777 -29.66 3.41 41.18
C SER A 777 -28.93 2.05 41.20
N THR A 778 -29.16 1.22 40.17
CA THR A 778 -28.44 -0.05 40.01
C THR A 778 -26.97 0.21 39.67
N MET A 779 -26.67 1.11 38.73
CA MET A 779 -25.29 1.40 38.33
C MET A 779 -24.47 2.10 39.42
N ALA A 780 -25.09 2.90 40.28
CA ALA A 780 -24.41 3.48 41.45
C ALA A 780 -23.90 2.43 42.44
N SER A 781 -24.54 1.25 42.52
CA SER A 781 -24.18 0.17 43.45
C SER A 781 -23.53 -1.04 42.79
N GLN A 782 -23.75 -1.27 41.50
CA GLN A 782 -23.32 -2.46 40.77
C GLN A 782 -22.61 -2.13 39.44
N GLY A 783 -22.56 -0.86 39.04
CA GLY A 783 -21.85 -0.41 37.84
C GLY A 783 -20.33 -0.42 38.04
N TRP A 784 -19.59 -0.13 36.97
CA TRP A 784 -18.12 -0.21 37.00
C TRP A 784 -17.48 0.70 38.04
N GLY A 785 -18.07 1.85 38.35
CA GLY A 785 -17.59 2.72 39.43
C GLY A 785 -17.59 2.01 40.79
N ALA A 786 -18.68 1.32 41.11
CA ALA A 786 -18.79 0.53 42.33
C ALA A 786 -17.88 -0.71 42.29
N VAL A 787 -17.87 -1.44 41.17
CA VAL A 787 -17.06 -2.66 41.00
C VAL A 787 -15.56 -2.35 41.15
N ASN A 788 -15.06 -1.28 40.53
CA ASN A 788 -13.65 -0.89 40.61
C ASN A 788 -13.25 -0.47 42.03
N ARG A 789 -14.12 0.28 42.71
CA ARG A 789 -13.93 0.61 44.13
C ARG A 789 -13.85 -0.65 45.00
N ASP A 790 -14.78 -1.58 44.81
CA ASP A 790 -14.84 -2.81 45.60
C ASP A 790 -13.67 -3.76 45.30
N ARG A 791 -13.10 -3.69 44.08
CA ARG A 791 -11.83 -4.35 43.70
C ARG A 791 -10.57 -3.65 44.25
N GLY A 792 -10.71 -2.49 44.88
CA GLY A 792 -9.59 -1.73 45.44
C GLY A 792 -8.73 -1.02 44.40
N MET A 793 -9.30 -0.66 43.23
CA MET A 793 -8.58 0.11 42.19
C MET A 793 -8.07 1.43 42.78
N GLN A 794 -6.76 1.67 42.68
CA GLN A 794 -6.11 2.84 43.24
C GLN A 794 -6.30 4.04 42.30
N MET A 795 -7.19 4.95 42.65
CA MET A 795 -7.43 6.17 41.87
C MET A 795 -6.22 7.12 41.95
N PHE A 796 -5.78 7.62 40.80
CA PHE A 796 -4.63 8.51 40.69
C PHE A 796 -4.81 9.79 41.53
N GLY A 797 -3.79 10.13 42.34
CA GLY A 797 -3.81 11.32 43.19
C GLY A 797 -4.82 11.28 44.35
N CYS A 798 -5.28 10.10 44.76
CA CYS A 798 -6.12 9.91 45.95
C CYS A 798 -5.29 9.35 47.11
N THR A 799 -5.53 9.85 48.33
CA THR A 799 -4.88 9.38 49.57
C THR A 799 -5.83 8.66 50.52
N GLY A 800 -7.12 8.52 50.14
CA GLY A 800 -8.17 7.89 50.92
C GLY A 800 -9.39 7.53 50.05
N ALA A 801 -10.46 7.05 50.68
CA ALA A 801 -11.64 6.54 49.99
C ALA A 801 -12.66 7.61 49.55
N ASP A 802 -12.51 8.87 50.00
CA ASP A 802 -13.37 10.00 49.60
C ASP A 802 -12.90 10.59 48.26
N PRO A 803 -13.69 10.45 47.17
CA PRO A 803 -13.34 10.97 45.85
C PRO A 803 -13.15 12.49 45.82
N LEU A 804 -13.83 13.26 46.68
CA LEU A 804 -13.70 14.73 46.70
C LEU A 804 -12.33 15.20 47.20
N GLY A 805 -11.63 14.37 47.98
CA GLY A 805 -10.28 14.64 48.48
C GLY A 805 -9.18 14.39 47.45
N CYS A 806 -9.50 13.67 46.36
CA CYS A 806 -8.55 13.32 45.31
C CYS A 806 -8.01 14.55 44.56
N LEU A 807 -6.83 14.37 43.95
CA LEU A 807 -6.13 15.37 43.13
C LEU A 807 -5.83 16.69 43.87
N SER A 808 -5.96 16.71 45.20
CA SER A 808 -5.76 17.89 46.04
C SER A 808 -4.31 18.40 46.04
N SER A 809 -3.36 17.52 45.74
CA SER A 809 -1.94 17.84 45.53
C SER A 809 -1.66 18.63 44.25
N PHE A 810 -2.57 18.63 43.28
CA PHE A 810 -2.42 19.38 42.02
C PHE A 810 -2.90 20.82 42.18
N ALA A 811 -2.29 21.74 41.44
CA ALA A 811 -2.65 23.14 41.49
C ALA A 811 -4.10 23.36 41.04
N ARG A 812 -4.84 24.20 41.77
CA ARG A 812 -6.17 24.65 41.33
C ARG A 812 -6.02 25.52 40.10
N ALA A 813 -6.87 25.36 39.09
CA ALA A 813 -6.80 26.18 37.87
C ALA A 813 -6.87 27.68 38.18
N SER A 814 -7.67 28.06 39.19
CA SER A 814 -7.81 29.45 39.64
C SER A 814 -6.53 30.05 40.23
N SER A 815 -5.53 29.24 40.59
CA SER A 815 -4.24 29.75 41.08
C SER A 815 -3.26 30.04 39.94
N LYS A 816 -3.63 29.73 38.69
CA LYS A 816 -2.83 29.99 37.48
C LYS A 816 -3.43 31.18 36.75
N PRO A 817 -2.63 32.15 36.24
CA PRO A 817 -3.16 33.33 35.55
C PRO A 817 -4.07 33.01 34.36
N TYR A 818 -3.71 31.99 33.56
CA TYR A 818 -4.52 31.55 32.43
C TYR A 818 -5.86 30.93 32.88
N GLY A 819 -5.91 30.34 34.09
CA GLY A 819 -7.04 29.58 34.62
C GLY A 819 -7.95 30.34 35.59
N THR A 820 -7.63 31.58 35.93
CA THR A 820 -8.49 32.44 36.75
C THR A 820 -9.87 32.60 36.11
N GLY A 821 -10.91 32.22 36.85
CA GLY A 821 -12.32 32.35 36.43
C GLY A 821 -12.90 31.15 35.69
N TRP A 822 -12.12 30.08 35.46
CA TRP A 822 -12.62 28.90 34.75
C TRP A 822 -13.70 28.13 35.49
N GLU A 823 -13.73 28.14 36.82
CA GLU A 823 -14.61 27.30 37.62
C GLU A 823 -16.02 27.92 37.71
N ASN A 824 -17.04 27.23 37.19
CA ASN A 824 -18.41 27.76 37.13
C ASN A 824 -19.39 27.13 38.13
N VAL A 825 -19.14 25.90 38.57
CA VAL A 825 -20.02 25.19 39.53
C VAL A 825 -19.62 25.53 40.96
N ALA A 826 -20.58 26.04 41.74
CA ALA A 826 -20.35 26.41 43.13
C ALA A 826 -19.88 25.20 43.97
N GLY A 827 -18.75 25.35 44.66
CA GLY A 827 -18.14 24.29 45.48
C GLY A 827 -17.23 23.32 44.72
N ALA A 828 -17.38 23.22 43.40
CA ALA A 828 -16.50 22.43 42.54
C ALA A 828 -15.16 23.12 42.28
N LYS A 829 -14.13 22.32 42.00
CA LYS A 829 -12.75 22.72 41.77
C LYS A 829 -12.27 22.14 40.44
N LEU A 830 -11.45 22.92 39.74
CA LEU A 830 -10.68 22.47 38.59
C LEU A 830 -9.21 22.31 39.00
N ARG A 831 -8.58 21.20 38.62
CA ARG A 831 -7.18 20.88 38.90
C ARG A 831 -6.41 20.76 37.60
N VAL A 832 -5.27 21.44 37.51
CA VAL A 832 -4.34 21.29 36.39
C VAL A 832 -3.43 20.12 36.70
N LEU A 833 -3.61 19.00 35.98
CA LEU A 833 -2.85 17.77 36.21
C LEU A 833 -1.48 17.85 35.54
N ARG A 834 -1.41 18.40 34.33
CA ARG A 834 -0.17 18.56 33.58
C ARG A 834 -0.30 19.65 32.51
N GLU A 835 0.77 20.42 32.31
CA GLU A 835 0.99 21.24 31.09
C GLU A 835 1.82 20.38 30.12
N LEU A 836 1.34 20.15 28.91
CA LEU A 836 1.99 19.28 27.93
C LEU A 836 3.05 20.04 27.13
N ASP A 837 4.18 19.38 26.87
CA ASP A 837 5.28 19.92 26.05
C ASP A 837 5.12 19.62 24.54
N PHE A 838 3.99 19.04 24.16
CA PHE A 838 3.63 18.73 22.77
C PHE A 838 2.19 19.17 22.48
N LYS A 839 1.86 19.26 21.19
CA LYS A 839 0.50 19.60 20.74
C LYS A 839 -0.32 18.34 20.49
N THR A 840 -1.48 18.27 21.12
CA THR A 840 -2.42 17.17 20.89
C THR A 840 -3.19 17.40 19.59
N PHE A 841 -3.72 16.38 18.89
CA PHE A 841 -4.42 16.61 17.61
C PHE A 841 -5.81 15.96 17.46
N TYR A 842 -6.24 15.18 18.45
CA TYR A 842 -7.56 14.54 18.48
C TYR A 842 -7.92 14.18 19.93
N TRP A 843 -8.82 13.22 20.13
CA TRP A 843 -9.37 12.80 21.41
C TRP A 843 -8.31 12.59 22.50
N ALA A 844 -8.63 13.07 23.70
CA ALA A 844 -7.95 12.73 24.93
C ALA A 844 -8.84 11.79 25.75
N ARG A 845 -8.29 10.65 26.19
CA ARG A 845 -9.00 9.68 27.05
C ARG A 845 -8.06 9.15 28.12
N SER A 846 -8.58 9.03 29.34
CA SER A 846 -7.85 8.45 30.47
C SER A 846 -8.28 7.02 30.76
N SER A 847 -7.33 6.29 31.34
CA SER A 847 -7.56 5.04 32.06
C SER A 847 -8.58 5.23 33.20
N PRO A 848 -9.33 4.18 33.60
CA PRO A 848 -10.37 4.30 34.61
C PRO A 848 -9.84 4.74 36.00
N ASP A 849 -8.57 4.46 36.31
CA ASP A 849 -7.90 4.95 37.51
C ASP A 849 -7.37 6.40 37.35
N GLY A 850 -7.37 6.93 36.13
CA GLY A 850 -6.97 8.29 35.78
C GLY A 850 -5.46 8.53 35.76
N ARG A 851 -4.63 7.48 35.75
CA ARG A 851 -3.16 7.60 35.72
C ARG A 851 -2.64 7.87 34.31
N PHE A 852 -3.02 7.02 33.36
CA PHE A 852 -2.60 7.11 31.96
C PHE A 852 -3.61 7.92 31.15
N VAL A 853 -3.13 8.85 30.32
CA VAL A 853 -3.94 9.66 29.42
C VAL A 853 -3.40 9.51 28.00
N GLY A 854 -4.17 8.89 27.12
CA GLY A 854 -3.87 8.82 25.69
C GLY A 854 -4.22 10.15 25.01
N ASN A 855 -3.32 10.63 24.17
CA ASN A 855 -3.43 11.89 23.43
C ASN A 855 -2.91 11.72 22.00
N GLY A 856 -3.44 12.50 21.06
CA GLY A 856 -2.75 12.70 19.79
C GLY A 856 -1.44 13.45 19.96
N ASP A 857 -0.54 13.36 18.98
CA ASP A 857 0.72 14.11 18.94
C ASP A 857 0.97 14.66 17.54
N ALA A 858 0.85 15.99 17.39
CA ALA A 858 1.13 16.71 16.16
C ALA A 858 2.61 17.03 15.95
N THR A 859 3.47 16.70 16.92
CA THR A 859 4.86 17.18 16.98
C THR A 859 5.87 16.13 16.50
N SER A 860 5.70 14.84 16.84
CA SER A 860 6.76 13.82 16.68
C SER A 860 6.71 12.91 15.44
N GLY A 861 5.70 13.04 14.56
CA GLY A 861 5.53 12.15 13.40
C GLY A 861 4.96 10.75 13.72
N GLN A 862 5.04 10.32 14.98
CA GLN A 862 4.47 9.06 15.49
C GLN A 862 2.93 9.09 15.56
N GLY A 863 2.35 10.30 15.65
CA GLY A 863 0.92 10.54 15.61
C GLY A 863 0.21 10.50 16.96
N SER A 864 0.79 9.92 18.02
CA SER A 864 0.17 9.83 19.35
C SER A 864 1.16 9.66 20.52
N ARG A 865 0.67 9.89 21.75
CA ARG A 865 1.37 9.62 23.01
C ARG A 865 0.43 9.16 24.12
N ILE A 866 0.94 8.36 25.05
CA ILE A 866 0.30 8.10 26.35
C ILE A 866 1.10 8.80 27.45
N THR A 867 0.48 9.76 28.11
CA THR A 867 1.04 10.45 29.28
C THR A 867 0.79 9.61 30.52
N ASP A 868 1.85 9.18 31.20
CA ASP A 868 1.78 8.64 32.56
C ASP A 868 1.88 9.79 33.57
N LEU A 869 0.74 10.21 34.13
CA LEU A 869 0.69 11.34 35.06
C LEU A 869 1.44 11.06 36.38
N GLN A 870 1.69 9.80 36.73
CA GLN A 870 2.38 9.44 37.96
C GLN A 870 3.89 9.60 37.84
N THR A 871 4.47 9.16 36.72
CA THR A 871 5.91 9.28 36.46
C THR A 871 6.25 10.61 35.77
N GLY A 872 5.27 11.24 35.14
CA GLY A 872 5.43 12.43 34.34
C GLY A 872 6.12 12.17 33.00
N VAL A 873 6.05 10.94 32.49
CA VAL A 873 6.63 10.53 31.20
C VAL A 873 5.55 10.55 30.12
N ASP A 874 5.87 11.06 28.94
CA ASP A 874 5.02 10.99 27.75
C ASP A 874 5.57 9.92 26.81
N ILE A 875 4.89 8.77 26.76
CA ILE A 875 5.30 7.57 26.02
C ILE A 875 4.88 7.75 24.55
N PRO A 876 5.82 7.83 23.58
CA PRO A 876 5.49 7.84 22.16
C PRO A 876 4.74 6.58 21.75
N THR A 877 3.73 6.72 20.89
CA THR A 877 2.87 5.60 20.47
C THR A 877 2.60 5.71 18.96
N GLU A 878 2.88 4.64 18.21
CA GLU A 878 2.70 4.52 16.75
C GLU A 878 1.22 4.38 16.38
N ALA A 879 0.44 5.42 16.64
CA ALA A 879 -0.98 5.42 16.35
C ALA A 879 -1.42 6.74 15.74
N ALA A 880 -2.34 6.63 14.80
CA ALA A 880 -2.83 7.75 14.02
C ALA A 880 -4.06 8.42 14.63
N TYR A 881 -4.85 7.68 15.40
CA TYR A 881 -6.22 8.04 15.76
C TYR A 881 -6.61 7.58 17.17
N ASP A 882 -7.89 7.76 17.49
CA ASP A 882 -8.45 7.85 18.83
C ASP A 882 -8.04 6.74 19.83
N PRO A 883 -7.61 7.13 21.05
CA PRO A 883 -7.39 6.21 22.15
C PRO A 883 -8.70 5.82 22.84
N GLY A 884 -8.70 4.66 23.50
CA GLY A 884 -9.75 4.27 24.45
C GLY A 884 -9.19 3.37 25.55
N PHE A 885 -9.83 3.38 26.72
CA PHE A 885 -9.48 2.50 27.85
C PHE A 885 -10.70 1.70 28.29
N TYR A 886 -10.50 0.42 28.62
CA TYR A 886 -11.58 -0.37 29.16
C TYR A 886 -11.94 0.09 30.58
N PRO A 887 -13.23 0.12 30.93
CA PRO A 887 -13.69 0.61 32.22
C PRO A 887 -13.23 -0.25 33.41
N ASP A 888 -12.87 -1.51 33.19
CA ASP A 888 -12.33 -2.41 34.22
C ASP A 888 -10.81 -2.29 34.41
N GLY A 889 -10.13 -1.49 33.59
CA GLY A 889 -8.69 -1.26 33.63
C GLY A 889 -7.85 -2.41 33.04
N SER A 890 -8.47 -3.38 32.36
CA SER A 890 -7.77 -4.54 31.80
C SER A 890 -6.87 -4.19 30.61
N GLY A 891 -7.20 -3.13 29.89
CA GLY A 891 -6.52 -2.76 28.67
C GLY A 891 -7.04 -1.50 28.02
N TRP A 892 -6.59 -1.29 26.78
CA TRP A 892 -6.80 -0.07 26.02
C TRP A 892 -6.68 -0.34 24.52
N ILE A 893 -7.10 0.63 23.73
CA ILE A 893 -7.16 0.59 22.26
C ILE A 893 -6.53 1.85 21.65
N PHE A 894 -5.92 1.69 20.48
CA PHE A 894 -5.65 2.79 19.55
C PHE A 894 -6.05 2.40 18.13
N GLN A 895 -6.31 3.41 17.30
CA GLN A 895 -6.64 3.27 15.89
C GLN A 895 -5.55 3.76 14.96
N GLY A 896 -5.54 3.20 13.75
CA GLY A 896 -4.54 3.51 12.72
C GLY A 896 -3.12 3.26 13.23
N THR A 897 -2.95 2.08 13.82
CA THR A 897 -1.67 1.53 14.26
C THR A 897 -1.09 0.65 13.15
N PRO A 898 0.20 0.24 13.24
CA PRO A 898 0.81 -0.74 12.34
C PRO A 898 0.00 -2.03 12.12
N ILE A 899 -0.74 -2.47 13.15
CA ILE A 899 -1.54 -3.70 13.13
C ILE A 899 -3.04 -3.43 12.87
N GLY A 900 -3.39 -2.23 12.41
CA GLY A 900 -4.79 -1.79 12.24
C GLY A 900 -5.36 -1.18 13.52
N THR A 901 -6.44 -1.77 14.04
CA THR A 901 -6.99 -1.42 15.36
C THR A 901 -6.32 -2.27 16.43
N ALA A 902 -5.45 -1.65 17.24
CA ALA A 902 -4.68 -2.38 18.24
C ALA A 902 -5.36 -2.36 19.61
N PHE A 903 -5.47 -3.54 20.22
CA PHE A 903 -5.96 -3.78 21.57
C PHE A 903 -4.81 -4.30 22.42
N CYS A 904 -4.50 -3.59 23.51
CA CYS A 904 -3.37 -3.92 24.37
C CYS A 904 -3.80 -4.08 25.84
N THR A 905 -3.13 -4.96 26.58
CA THR A 905 -3.35 -5.09 28.02
C THR A 905 -2.64 -3.98 28.81
N ASN A 906 -3.18 -3.61 29.96
CA ASN A 906 -2.60 -2.53 30.79
C ASN A 906 -1.25 -2.89 31.45
N SER A 907 -0.87 -4.18 31.41
CA SER A 907 0.46 -4.64 31.80
C SER A 907 1.57 -4.03 30.95
N LEU A 908 1.30 -3.66 29.68
CA LEU A 908 2.25 -2.96 28.83
C LEU A 908 2.58 -1.56 29.38
N LEU A 909 1.57 -0.76 29.73
CA LEU A 909 1.83 0.58 30.28
C LEU A 909 2.51 0.50 31.64
N SER A 910 2.14 -0.51 32.43
CA SER A 910 2.71 -0.75 33.75
C SER A 910 4.19 -1.16 33.71
N SER A 911 4.70 -1.67 32.59
CA SER A 911 6.13 -1.99 32.45
C SER A 911 7.01 -0.77 32.17
N GLY A 912 6.43 0.42 31.97
CA GLY A 912 7.15 1.66 31.68
C GLY A 912 7.90 1.62 30.34
N PRO A 913 7.22 1.32 29.21
CA PRO A 913 7.88 1.23 27.92
C PRO A 913 8.39 2.61 27.48
N ALA A 914 9.55 2.63 26.82
CA ALA A 914 10.12 3.86 26.27
C ALA A 914 9.32 4.36 25.05
N GLN A 915 8.71 3.44 24.30
CA GLN A 915 7.86 3.68 23.13
C GLN A 915 6.91 2.49 22.98
N ILE A 916 5.75 2.71 22.38
CA ILE A 916 4.80 1.67 22.01
C ILE A 916 4.64 1.64 20.48
N THR A 917 4.96 0.48 19.92
CA THR A 917 4.96 0.19 18.48
C THR A 917 3.85 -0.77 18.08
N PHE A 918 3.08 -1.23 19.06
CA PHE A 918 2.12 -2.32 18.92
C PHE A 918 2.78 -3.65 18.53
N SER A 919 4.08 -3.77 18.79
CA SER A 919 4.85 -5.03 18.73
C SER A 919 4.77 -5.90 19.93
N GLU A 920 4.35 -5.29 21.01
CA GLU A 920 4.51 -5.87 22.30
C GLU A 920 3.53 -7.04 22.42
N PRO A 921 3.92 -8.16 23.05
CA PRO A 921 3.10 -9.37 23.11
C PRO A 921 1.74 -9.14 23.80
N GLN A 922 1.61 -8.05 24.55
CA GLN A 922 0.39 -7.54 25.18
C GLN A 922 -0.63 -6.98 24.18
N CYS A 923 -0.22 -6.72 22.94
CA CYS A 923 -1.04 -6.12 21.90
C CYS A 923 -1.51 -7.16 20.87
N SER A 924 -2.72 -6.95 20.36
CA SER A 924 -3.38 -7.77 19.33
C SER A 924 -4.23 -6.88 18.44
N SER A 925 -4.63 -7.35 17.26
CA SER A 925 -5.57 -6.64 16.40
C SER A 925 -6.84 -7.44 16.17
N ILE A 926 -7.93 -6.70 15.94
CA ILE A 926 -9.25 -7.27 15.66
C ILE A 926 -9.80 -6.63 14.38
N ASN A 927 -10.19 -7.47 13.43
CA ASN A 927 -10.81 -7.04 12.19
C ASN A 927 -12.28 -6.61 12.40
N GLY A 928 -12.77 -5.68 11.57
CA GLY A 928 -14.16 -5.23 11.59
C GLY A 928 -14.48 -4.11 12.60
N VAL A 929 -13.48 -3.61 13.33
CA VAL A 929 -13.59 -2.42 14.17
C VAL A 929 -13.17 -1.21 13.34
N ALA A 930 -14.15 -0.46 12.83
CA ALA A 930 -13.88 0.70 11.99
C ALA A 930 -13.27 1.87 12.80
N LEU A 931 -12.74 2.86 12.08
CA LEU A 931 -12.33 4.14 12.63
C LEU A 931 -13.47 4.73 13.48
N TYR A 932 -13.12 5.33 14.61
CA TYR A 932 -14.04 5.99 15.53
C TYR A 932 -14.92 5.02 16.35
N GLN A 933 -14.27 4.40 17.34
CA GLN A 933 -14.87 3.42 18.24
C GLN A 933 -14.93 3.89 19.70
N HIS A 934 -15.99 3.51 20.41
CA HIS A 934 -16.06 3.60 21.87
C HIS A 934 -16.04 2.21 22.49
N LEU A 935 -15.53 2.11 23.72
CA LEU A 935 -15.40 0.86 24.47
C LEU A 935 -16.43 0.77 25.60
N GLY A 936 -16.78 -0.45 25.95
CA GLY A 936 -17.38 -0.78 27.25
C GLY A 936 -17.16 -2.25 27.58
N THR A 937 -17.39 -2.60 28.84
CA THR A 937 -17.24 -3.98 29.32
C THR A 937 -18.53 -4.41 29.98
N ALA A 938 -19.06 -5.58 29.64
CA ALA A 938 -20.23 -6.09 30.33
C ALA A 938 -19.90 -6.41 31.80
N LEU A 939 -20.82 -6.06 32.70
CA LEU A 939 -20.69 -6.39 34.13
C LEU A 939 -20.71 -7.91 34.37
N GLY A 940 -20.11 -8.37 35.47
CA GLY A 940 -20.17 -9.77 35.90
C GLY A 940 -19.24 -10.73 35.14
N GLY A 941 -18.17 -10.22 34.51
CA GLY A 941 -17.24 -11.03 33.72
C GLY A 941 -17.76 -11.38 32.32
N GLY A 942 -18.70 -10.59 31.80
CA GLY A 942 -19.16 -10.71 30.42
C GLY A 942 -18.19 -10.09 29.41
N ASP A 943 -18.55 -10.20 28.14
CA ASP A 943 -17.73 -9.75 27.02
C ASP A 943 -17.49 -8.23 26.98
N TYR A 944 -16.43 -7.86 26.29
CA TYR A 944 -16.09 -6.49 25.91
C TYR A 944 -16.84 -6.11 24.65
N PHE A 945 -17.10 -4.82 24.44
CA PHE A 945 -17.79 -4.33 23.25
C PHE A 945 -17.07 -3.10 22.70
N THR A 946 -16.91 -3.08 21.38
CA THR A 946 -16.68 -1.82 20.65
C THR A 946 -17.95 -1.40 19.93
N ILE A 947 -18.15 -0.10 19.78
CA ILE A 947 -19.23 0.48 18.96
C ILE A 947 -18.63 1.36 17.87
N ASN A 948 -19.18 1.33 16.67
CA ASN A 948 -18.88 2.27 15.58
C ASN A 948 -20.14 2.60 14.78
N GLY A 949 -20.12 3.70 14.02
CA GLY A 949 -21.23 4.17 13.20
C GLY A 949 -20.88 5.43 12.42
N GLN A 950 -21.86 6.16 11.89
CA GLN A 950 -21.61 7.46 11.26
C GLN A 950 -21.03 8.44 12.29
N PHE A 951 -20.02 9.22 11.90
CA PHE A 951 -19.35 10.17 12.78
C PHE A 951 -18.96 11.45 12.05
N THR A 952 -18.77 12.53 12.79
CA THR A 952 -18.22 13.80 12.28
C THR A 952 -16.93 14.13 13.00
N SER A 953 -15.85 14.42 12.26
CA SER A 953 -14.58 14.84 12.87
C SER A 953 -14.70 16.20 13.58
N ASP A 954 -13.98 16.35 14.68
CA ASP A 954 -13.87 17.61 15.42
C ASP A 954 -12.46 18.18 15.20
N ASN A 955 -12.36 19.48 14.89
CA ASN A 955 -11.10 20.19 14.74
C ASN A 955 -10.36 20.31 16.08
N GLY A 956 -11.06 20.21 17.22
CA GLY A 956 -10.43 20.35 18.54
C GLY A 956 -9.87 21.76 18.80
N GLY A 957 -10.33 22.79 18.08
CA GLY A 957 -9.86 24.16 18.30
C GLY A 957 -8.41 24.45 17.86
N HIS A 958 -7.86 23.67 16.91
CA HIS A 958 -6.57 23.99 16.28
C HIS A 958 -6.65 25.23 15.40
N GLY A 959 -7.77 25.40 14.70
CA GLY A 959 -8.13 26.64 14.03
C GLY A 959 -9.19 27.43 14.79
N LYS A 960 -9.52 28.63 14.29
CA LYS A 960 -10.69 29.40 14.76
C LYS A 960 -11.96 28.56 14.60
N THR A 961 -12.44 28.01 15.71
CA THR A 961 -13.59 27.08 15.72
C THR A 961 -14.75 27.73 16.44
N LEU A 962 -15.87 27.89 15.73
CA LEU A 962 -16.94 28.80 16.14
C LEU A 962 -18.29 28.13 16.39
N LYS A 963 -18.40 26.83 16.16
CA LYS A 963 -19.64 26.07 16.25
C LYS A 963 -19.31 24.62 16.58
N ASP A 964 -20.26 23.91 17.15
CA ASP A 964 -20.13 22.47 17.33
C ASP A 964 -19.95 21.74 15.99
N PRO A 965 -19.33 20.54 15.98
CA PRO A 965 -19.23 19.71 14.78
C PRO A 965 -20.60 19.48 14.14
N SER A 966 -20.69 19.33 12.82
CA SER A 966 -21.98 19.05 12.16
C SER A 966 -22.57 17.72 12.63
N ALA A 967 -23.89 17.60 12.62
CA ALA A 967 -24.62 16.37 12.92
C ALA A 967 -25.32 15.84 11.66
N GLY A 968 -24.54 15.61 10.58
CA GLY A 968 -25.04 15.28 9.23
C GLY A 968 -25.37 13.81 9.02
N PHE A 969 -26.07 13.18 9.95
CA PHE A 969 -26.34 11.74 9.91
C PHE A 969 -27.57 11.41 9.06
N ALA A 970 -27.50 10.34 8.29
CA ALA A 970 -28.55 9.93 7.34
C ALA A 970 -29.60 8.99 7.97
N SER A 971 -30.75 8.82 7.33
CA SER A 971 -31.76 7.82 7.70
C SER A 971 -31.22 6.38 7.62
N SER A 972 -30.21 6.15 6.78
CA SER A 972 -29.51 4.86 6.66
C SER A 972 -28.49 4.60 7.78
N ALA A 973 -28.30 5.54 8.72
CA ALA A 973 -27.34 5.39 9.80
C ALA A 973 -27.61 4.14 10.65
N GLN A 974 -26.52 3.48 11.03
CA GLN A 974 -26.52 2.24 11.81
C GLN A 974 -25.50 2.32 12.94
N ILE A 975 -25.85 1.68 14.05
CA ILE A 975 -24.95 1.32 15.14
C ILE A 975 -24.41 -0.08 14.85
N LYS A 976 -23.08 -0.21 14.81
CA LYS A 976 -22.36 -1.47 14.69
C LYS A 976 -21.70 -1.77 16.03
N LEU A 977 -21.99 -2.93 16.61
CA LEU A 977 -21.47 -3.39 17.90
C LEU A 977 -20.64 -4.65 17.66
N THR A 978 -19.35 -4.62 17.99
CA THR A 978 -18.46 -5.77 17.91
C THR A 978 -18.20 -6.30 19.32
N PRO A 979 -18.83 -7.41 19.72
CA PRO A 979 -18.53 -8.08 20.99
C PRO A 979 -17.16 -8.75 20.91
N MET A 980 -16.46 -8.86 22.03
CA MET A 980 -15.14 -9.45 22.12
C MET A 980 -14.97 -10.22 23.43
N ALA A 981 -14.30 -11.36 23.37
CA ALA A 981 -13.88 -12.11 24.55
C ALA A 981 -12.40 -11.86 24.83
N PHE A 982 -12.00 -11.94 26.10
CA PHE A 982 -10.59 -11.98 26.48
C PHE A 982 -10.19 -13.42 26.77
N ASP A 983 -9.17 -13.93 26.08
CA ASP A 983 -8.74 -15.33 26.20
C ASP A 983 -7.68 -15.57 27.30
N GLY A 984 -7.32 -14.49 28.01
CA GLY A 984 -6.26 -14.49 29.03
C GLY A 984 -5.04 -13.69 28.61
N ASN A 985 -4.79 -13.53 27.31
CA ASN A 985 -3.68 -12.74 26.77
C ASN A 985 -4.14 -11.70 25.74
N HIS A 986 -5.16 -12.02 24.94
CA HIS A 986 -5.59 -11.22 23.79
C HIS A 986 -7.11 -11.05 23.77
N TYR A 987 -7.57 -10.02 23.05
CA TYR A 987 -8.98 -9.80 22.78
C TYR A 987 -9.35 -10.44 21.44
N VAL A 988 -10.44 -11.19 21.40
CA VAL A 988 -10.91 -11.92 20.21
C VAL A 988 -12.32 -11.47 19.86
N ALA A 989 -12.54 -11.00 18.64
CA ALA A 989 -13.88 -10.60 18.18
C ALA A 989 -14.85 -11.78 18.08
N LYS A 990 -16.11 -11.44 18.31
CA LYS A 990 -17.29 -12.23 17.95
C LYS A 990 -18.01 -11.55 16.77
N PRO A 991 -18.97 -12.24 16.12
CA PRO A 991 -19.73 -11.66 15.02
C PRO A 991 -20.37 -10.32 15.42
N GLN A 992 -20.20 -9.31 14.56
CA GLN A 992 -20.74 -7.98 14.75
C GLN A 992 -22.27 -7.99 14.69
N ALA A 993 -22.91 -7.24 15.59
CA ALA A 993 -24.33 -6.96 15.56
C ALA A 993 -24.58 -5.54 15.03
N THR A 994 -25.59 -5.39 14.17
CA THR A 994 -25.95 -4.10 13.56
C THR A 994 -27.38 -3.74 13.91
N VAL A 995 -27.60 -2.49 14.31
CA VAL A 995 -28.92 -1.94 14.66
C VAL A 995 -29.14 -0.63 13.93
N ALA A 996 -30.31 -0.43 13.33
CA ALA A 996 -30.66 0.84 12.69
C ALA A 996 -30.73 1.97 13.73
N SER A 997 -30.15 3.12 13.37
CA SER A 997 -30.11 4.33 14.19
C SER A 997 -30.31 5.56 13.29
N PRO A 998 -31.48 5.68 12.63
CA PRO A 998 -31.70 6.69 11.61
C PRO A 998 -31.46 8.10 12.18
N PHE A 999 -30.68 8.91 11.46
CA PHE A 999 -30.33 10.28 11.83
C PHE A 999 -29.52 10.40 13.14
N GLU A 1000 -28.95 9.30 13.63
CA GLU A 1000 -28.12 9.24 14.83
C GLU A 1000 -26.69 8.86 14.47
N GLY A 1001 -25.72 9.56 15.05
CA GLY A 1001 -24.30 9.31 14.87
C GLY A 1001 -23.48 9.75 16.07
N ASP A 1002 -22.16 9.71 15.94
CA ASP A 1002 -21.23 9.98 17.05
C ASP A 1002 -21.54 9.11 18.28
N ASN A 1003 -21.79 7.82 18.05
CA ASN A 1003 -22.27 6.87 19.04
C ASN A 1003 -21.24 6.61 20.14
N VAL A 1004 -21.67 6.68 21.40
CA VAL A 1004 -20.84 6.46 22.59
C VAL A 1004 -21.50 5.44 23.50
N LEU A 1005 -20.78 4.34 23.75
CA LEU A 1005 -21.23 3.26 24.62
C LEU A 1005 -20.97 3.62 26.08
N SER A 1006 -21.91 3.30 26.97
CA SER A 1006 -21.68 3.47 28.39
C SER A 1006 -20.66 2.44 28.93
N PRO A 1007 -19.98 2.72 30.06
CA PRO A 1007 -19.03 1.79 30.65
C PRO A 1007 -19.57 0.36 30.82
N SER A 1008 -20.85 0.21 31.19
CA SER A 1008 -21.48 -1.11 31.39
C SER A 1008 -22.01 -1.79 30.12
N THR A 1009 -21.88 -1.14 28.95
CA THR A 1009 -22.46 -1.53 27.66
C THR A 1009 -23.99 -1.52 27.57
N ARG A 1010 -24.68 -1.03 28.62
CA ARG A 1010 -26.14 -1.05 28.71
C ARG A 1010 -26.83 0.17 28.12
N LEU A 1011 -26.10 1.25 27.89
CA LEU A 1011 -26.62 2.45 27.24
C LEU A 1011 -25.73 2.84 26.07
N VAL A 1012 -26.33 3.43 25.05
CA VAL A 1012 -25.63 4.16 23.99
C VAL A 1012 -26.23 5.54 23.89
N VAL A 1013 -25.37 6.56 23.80
CA VAL A 1013 -25.78 7.92 23.48
C VAL A 1013 -25.28 8.31 22.10
N SER A 1014 -26.13 9.00 21.35
CA SER A 1014 -25.86 9.43 19.98
C SER A 1014 -26.30 10.87 19.80
N ARG A 1015 -25.60 11.63 18.95
CA ARG A 1015 -26.05 12.97 18.53
C ARG A 1015 -27.16 12.82 17.50
N LEU A 1016 -28.21 13.62 17.65
CA LEU A 1016 -29.38 13.62 16.76
C LEU A 1016 -29.24 14.71 15.69
N ALA A 1017 -29.33 14.32 14.43
CA ALA A 1017 -29.30 15.24 13.29
C ALA A 1017 -30.54 16.14 13.25
N GLY A 1018 -30.34 17.36 12.76
CA GLY A 1018 -31.36 18.38 12.52
C GLY A 1018 -31.25 19.03 11.15
N PRO A 1019 -32.14 19.97 10.82
CA PRO A 1019 -32.08 20.72 9.57
C PRO A 1019 -30.74 21.46 9.45
N ASN A 1020 -30.23 21.58 8.21
CA ASN A 1020 -28.91 22.18 7.97
C ASN A 1020 -27.78 21.51 8.76
N ALA A 1021 -27.96 20.25 9.15
CA ALA A 1021 -27.16 19.45 10.09
C ALA A 1021 -26.60 20.19 11.29
N GLU A 1022 -27.42 21.09 11.80
CA GLU A 1022 -27.37 21.40 13.20
C GLU A 1022 -27.70 20.14 14.00
N GLN A 1023 -27.18 20.10 15.21
CA GLN A 1023 -27.59 19.10 16.18
C GLN A 1023 -28.86 19.55 16.88
N LEU A 1024 -29.83 18.65 16.95
CA LEU A 1024 -31.06 18.84 17.72
C LEU A 1024 -30.90 18.49 19.20
N GLY A 1025 -30.04 17.52 19.50
CA GLY A 1025 -29.83 17.03 20.85
C GLY A 1025 -29.06 15.73 20.89
N TYR A 1026 -29.30 14.96 21.95
CA TYR A 1026 -28.81 13.60 22.13
C TYR A 1026 -29.97 12.62 22.29
N THR A 1027 -29.84 11.46 21.66
CA THR A 1027 -30.70 10.30 21.87
C THR A 1027 -29.98 9.31 22.77
N LEU A 1028 -30.63 8.86 23.84
CA LEU A 1028 -30.14 7.82 24.74
C LEU A 1028 -30.95 6.56 24.53
N ARG A 1029 -30.27 5.46 24.17
CA ARG A 1029 -30.89 4.16 23.97
C ARG A 1029 -30.34 3.15 24.97
N ARG A 1030 -31.22 2.32 25.52
CA ARG A 1030 -30.86 1.10 26.23
C ARG A 1030 -30.45 0.03 25.23
N VAL A 1031 -29.32 -0.62 25.50
CA VAL A 1031 -28.80 -1.75 24.72
C VAL A 1031 -29.21 -3.04 25.44
N ASN A 1032 -29.95 -3.90 24.75
CA ASN A 1032 -30.28 -5.24 25.22
C ASN A 1032 -29.52 -6.26 24.38
N ALA A 1033 -28.40 -6.73 24.92
CA ALA A 1033 -27.55 -7.73 24.29
C ALA A 1033 -27.74 -9.10 24.98
N THR A 1034 -28.20 -10.10 24.23
CA THR A 1034 -28.37 -11.47 24.73
C THR A 1034 -27.47 -12.42 23.94
N ALA A 1035 -26.61 -13.17 24.63
CA ALA A 1035 -25.73 -14.14 23.99
C ALA A 1035 -26.55 -15.22 23.24
N ASN A 1036 -26.12 -15.59 22.03
CA ASN A 1036 -26.81 -16.56 21.17
C ASN A 1036 -25.90 -17.71 20.68
N GLY A 1037 -24.89 -18.08 21.47
CA GLY A 1037 -23.86 -19.03 21.09
C GLY A 1037 -22.54 -18.30 20.84
N SER A 1038 -22.12 -18.23 19.56
CA SER A 1038 -20.88 -17.54 19.17
C SER A 1038 -20.97 -16.02 19.11
N GLY A 1039 -22.17 -15.43 19.20
CA GLY A 1039 -22.38 -13.97 19.11
C GLY A 1039 -23.48 -13.45 20.05
N TYR A 1040 -24.12 -12.36 19.62
CA TYR A 1040 -25.18 -11.68 20.38
C TYR A 1040 -26.38 -11.32 19.51
N ASN A 1041 -27.58 -11.50 20.06
CA ASN A 1041 -28.78 -10.80 19.60
C ASN A 1041 -28.83 -9.45 20.29
N VAL A 1042 -28.72 -8.37 19.52
CA VAL A 1042 -28.74 -7.00 20.06
C VAL A 1042 -29.97 -6.25 19.58
N THR A 1043 -30.68 -5.62 20.52
CA THR A 1043 -31.75 -4.66 20.24
C THR A 1043 -31.50 -3.38 21.02
N THR A 1044 -32.03 -2.25 20.55
CA THR A 1044 -31.98 -0.99 21.27
C THR A 1044 -33.38 -0.42 21.51
N THR A 1045 -33.54 0.34 22.59
CA THR A 1045 -34.80 1.03 22.92
C THR A 1045 -34.49 2.43 23.38
N GLU A 1046 -35.10 3.44 22.79
CA GLU A 1046 -34.93 4.83 23.24
C GLU A 1046 -35.49 5.01 24.66
N VAL A 1047 -34.67 5.51 25.57
CA VAL A 1047 -35.01 5.71 26.99
C VAL A 1047 -34.81 7.16 27.44
N GLY A 1048 -34.25 8.01 26.60
CA GLY A 1048 -34.19 9.44 26.85
C GLY A 1048 -33.84 10.24 25.61
N ARG A 1049 -34.28 11.50 25.60
CA ARG A 1049 -33.92 12.50 24.58
C ARG A 1049 -33.62 13.82 25.28
N TYR A 1050 -32.44 14.38 25.00
CA TYR A 1050 -31.94 15.59 25.64
C TYR A 1050 -31.67 16.66 24.59
N CYS A 1051 -32.46 17.73 24.60
CA CYS A 1051 -32.38 18.81 23.60
C CYS A 1051 -31.29 19.82 23.97
N VAL A 1052 -30.06 19.31 24.08
CA VAL A 1052 -28.85 20.05 24.45
C VAL A 1052 -27.83 19.92 23.33
N LYS A 1053 -27.21 21.02 22.92
CA LYS A 1053 -26.13 21.04 21.92
C LYS A 1053 -24.78 20.74 22.57
N GLY A 1054 -23.90 20.12 21.80
CA GLY A 1054 -22.52 19.84 22.19
C GLY A 1054 -21.86 18.84 21.23
N ALA A 1055 -20.54 18.74 21.31
CA ALA A 1055 -19.78 17.76 20.55
C ALA A 1055 -20.03 16.31 21.04
N LYS A 1056 -19.07 15.43 20.80
CA LYS A 1056 -19.16 14.03 21.17
C LYS A 1056 -19.17 13.87 22.70
N ALA A 1057 -20.11 13.07 23.20
CA ALA A 1057 -20.37 12.94 24.63
C ALA A 1057 -19.51 11.85 25.32
N GLY A 1058 -19.55 11.81 26.65
CA GLY A 1058 -19.10 10.72 27.49
C GLY A 1058 -20.14 10.41 28.57
N ILE A 1059 -20.23 9.15 29.02
CA ILE A 1059 -21.18 8.72 30.06
C ILE A 1059 -20.39 8.36 31.32
N SER A 1060 -20.89 8.77 32.50
CA SER A 1060 -20.25 8.47 33.79
C SER A 1060 -20.30 6.99 34.16
N PHE A 1061 -19.43 6.57 35.09
CA PHE A 1061 -19.30 5.16 35.50
C PHE A 1061 -20.48 4.63 36.32
N ASP A 1062 -21.25 5.53 36.93
CA ASP A 1062 -22.55 5.27 37.54
C ASP A 1062 -23.72 5.51 36.56
N GLU A 1063 -23.41 5.90 35.33
CA GLU A 1063 -24.34 6.19 34.24
C GLU A 1063 -25.42 7.21 34.59
N ARG A 1064 -25.13 8.11 35.55
CA ARG A 1064 -26.01 9.23 35.95
C ARG A 1064 -25.84 10.45 35.04
N PHE A 1065 -24.63 10.69 34.56
CA PHE A 1065 -24.28 11.91 33.86
C PHE A 1065 -23.80 11.65 32.44
N LEU A 1066 -24.14 12.60 31.57
CA LEU A 1066 -23.51 12.80 30.29
C LEU A 1066 -22.64 14.05 30.36
N VAL A 1067 -21.42 13.99 29.81
CA VAL A 1067 -20.54 15.15 29.67
C VAL A 1067 -20.19 15.38 28.21
N THR A 1068 -20.13 16.64 27.79
CA THR A 1068 -19.76 17.05 26.43
C THR A 1068 -19.04 18.40 26.48
N HIS A 1069 -18.36 18.80 25.40
CA HIS A 1069 -17.95 20.18 25.22
C HIS A 1069 -18.86 20.89 24.24
N HIS A 1070 -19.01 22.20 24.42
CA HIS A 1070 -19.79 23.05 23.54
C HIS A 1070 -18.95 24.25 23.13
N TYR A 1071 -18.78 24.45 21.83
CA TYR A 1071 -18.19 25.68 21.31
C TYR A 1071 -19.16 26.83 21.53
N VAL A 1072 -18.66 27.96 22.04
CA VAL A 1072 -19.49 29.14 22.25
C VAL A 1072 -20.12 29.53 20.91
N GLU A 1073 -21.43 29.62 20.83
CA GLU A 1073 -22.21 30.02 19.66
C GLU A 1073 -22.88 31.39 19.85
N ALA A 1074 -23.43 31.98 18.79
CA ALA A 1074 -23.99 33.35 18.84
C ALA A 1074 -25.16 33.48 19.85
N GLY A 1075 -25.86 32.39 20.16
CA GLY A 1075 -26.99 32.36 21.09
C GLY A 1075 -26.60 32.28 22.57
N ASP A 1076 -25.33 32.07 22.91
CA ASP A 1076 -24.94 31.68 24.27
C ASP A 1076 -24.72 32.85 25.23
N PHE A 1077 -24.79 34.09 24.75
CA PHE A 1077 -24.43 35.28 25.53
C PHE A 1077 -25.15 35.31 26.89
N ALA A 1078 -26.44 35.00 26.92
CA ALA A 1078 -27.25 35.01 28.14
C ALA A 1078 -26.84 33.91 29.13
N GLU A 1079 -26.58 32.68 28.63
CA GLU A 1079 -26.10 31.58 29.48
C GLU A 1079 -24.71 31.90 30.04
N LEU A 1080 -23.86 32.55 29.25
CA LEU A 1080 -22.51 33.01 29.64
C LEU A 1080 -22.52 34.24 30.56
N GLY A 1081 -23.70 34.81 30.84
CA GLY A 1081 -23.86 35.93 31.78
C GLY A 1081 -23.61 37.31 31.16
N TYR A 1082 -23.56 37.41 29.84
CA TYR A 1082 -23.45 38.67 29.11
C TYR A 1082 -24.82 39.29 28.85
N ALA A 1083 -24.87 40.63 28.80
CA ALA A 1083 -26.13 41.37 28.64
C ALA A 1083 -26.71 41.25 27.21
N SER A 1084 -25.86 41.13 26.19
CA SER A 1084 -26.28 40.98 24.79
C SER A 1084 -25.22 40.26 23.96
N ALA A 1085 -25.61 39.78 22.78
CA ALA A 1085 -24.69 39.21 21.78
C ALA A 1085 -23.69 40.24 21.23
N SER A 1086 -23.88 41.53 21.49
CA SER A 1086 -22.99 42.62 21.08
C SER A 1086 -22.05 43.09 22.20
N ASP A 1087 -22.08 42.43 23.36
CA ASP A 1087 -21.14 42.73 24.44
C ASP A 1087 -19.69 42.54 23.95
N PRO A 1088 -18.79 43.53 24.12
CA PRO A 1088 -17.43 43.44 23.58
C PRO A 1088 -16.65 42.21 24.03
N GLU A 1089 -16.85 41.73 25.26
CA GLU A 1089 -16.16 40.54 25.77
C GLU A 1089 -16.73 39.26 25.14
N PHE A 1090 -18.04 39.20 24.92
CA PHE A 1090 -18.68 38.10 24.22
C PHE A 1090 -18.31 38.07 22.72
N VAL A 1091 -18.23 39.23 22.07
CA VAL A 1091 -17.74 39.35 20.70
C VAL A 1091 -16.30 38.85 20.62
N ALA A 1092 -15.44 39.17 21.58
CA ALA A 1092 -14.07 38.64 21.63
C ALA A 1092 -14.04 37.09 21.76
N LEU A 1093 -14.93 36.49 22.56
CA LEU A 1093 -15.11 35.03 22.62
C LEU A 1093 -15.52 34.46 21.26
N ARG A 1094 -16.36 35.16 20.51
CA ARG A 1094 -16.79 34.75 19.16
C ARG A 1094 -15.72 34.95 18.09
N ASP A 1095 -14.89 35.96 18.23
CA ASP A 1095 -13.87 36.26 17.23
C ASP A 1095 -12.64 35.38 17.36
N LYS A 1096 -12.23 35.04 18.58
CA LYS A 1096 -11.09 34.13 18.82
C LYS A 1096 -11.52 32.66 18.97
N GLY A 1097 -12.80 32.42 19.24
CA GLY A 1097 -13.38 31.13 19.59
C GLY A 1097 -13.10 30.72 21.04
N ALA A 1098 -13.99 29.90 21.60
CA ALA A 1098 -13.86 29.28 22.92
C ALA A 1098 -14.79 28.06 23.01
N SER A 1099 -14.53 27.14 23.93
CA SER A 1099 -15.44 26.01 24.23
C SER A 1099 -15.49 25.70 25.72
N ASN A 1100 -16.64 25.25 26.21
CA ASN A 1100 -16.87 24.95 27.63
C ASN A 1100 -17.32 23.51 27.84
N ILE A 1101 -17.00 22.94 29.00
CA ILE A 1101 -17.52 21.63 29.41
C ILE A 1101 -18.95 21.79 29.92
N ILE A 1102 -19.84 20.94 29.42
CA ILE A 1102 -21.26 20.87 29.75
C ILE A 1102 -21.54 19.48 30.35
N LEU A 1103 -22.23 19.47 31.49
CA LEU A 1103 -22.71 18.27 32.15
C LEU A 1103 -24.24 18.21 32.03
N VAL A 1104 -24.78 17.03 31.76
CA VAL A 1104 -26.22 16.78 31.68
C VAL A 1104 -26.57 15.66 32.64
N ASP A 1105 -27.46 15.92 33.59
CA ASP A 1105 -28.01 14.88 34.49
C ASP A 1105 -29.06 14.05 33.71
N LEU A 1106 -28.81 12.75 33.55
CA LEU A 1106 -29.65 11.88 32.72
C LEU A 1106 -31.02 11.58 33.34
N LEU A 1107 -31.21 11.82 34.64
CA LEU A 1107 -32.51 11.64 35.29
C LEU A 1107 -33.44 12.83 35.09
N THR A 1108 -32.87 14.03 35.02
CA THR A 1108 -33.64 15.29 34.97
C THR A 1108 -33.56 16.01 33.63
N GLY A 1109 -32.55 15.72 32.81
CA GLY A 1109 -32.19 16.47 31.62
C GLY A 1109 -31.54 17.83 31.91
N THR A 1110 -31.15 18.10 33.16
CA THR A 1110 -30.60 19.39 33.58
C THR A 1110 -29.21 19.61 32.95
N ARG A 1111 -29.08 20.66 32.14
CA ARG A 1111 -27.81 21.15 31.58
C ARG A 1111 -27.10 22.02 32.61
N THR A 1112 -25.83 21.74 32.89
CA THR A 1112 -24.97 22.53 33.78
C THR A 1112 -23.65 22.82 33.09
N ARG A 1113 -23.27 24.10 32.99
CA ARG A 1113 -21.94 24.49 32.53
C ARG A 1113 -20.91 24.31 33.65
N VAL A 1114 -19.85 23.55 33.36
CA VAL A 1114 -18.76 23.25 34.31
C VAL A 1114 -17.65 24.29 34.23
N THR A 1115 -17.32 24.78 33.03
CA THR A 1115 -16.22 25.72 32.80
C THR A 1115 -16.66 27.05 32.21
N THR A 1116 -15.87 28.11 32.43
CA THR A 1116 -16.00 29.41 31.75
C THR A 1116 -14.64 29.79 31.16
N MET A 1117 -14.41 29.38 29.91
CA MET A 1117 -13.16 29.60 29.18
C MET A 1117 -13.07 31.01 28.59
N LYS A 1118 -11.86 31.54 28.48
CA LYS A 1118 -11.60 32.87 27.88
C LYS A 1118 -11.48 32.78 26.37
N ALA A 1119 -11.51 33.94 25.70
CA ALA A 1119 -11.30 34.03 24.26
C ALA A 1119 -9.96 33.39 23.84
N GLY A 1120 -10.00 32.47 22.88
CA GLY A 1120 -8.85 31.67 22.43
C GLY A 1120 -8.56 30.43 23.28
N GLN A 1121 -9.39 30.11 24.28
CA GLN A 1121 -9.24 28.91 25.12
C GLN A 1121 -10.40 27.93 24.90
N TYR A 1122 -10.07 26.65 24.73
CA TYR A 1122 -11.01 25.59 24.43
C TYR A 1122 -10.89 24.46 25.45
N ALA A 1123 -11.96 24.19 26.20
CA ALA A 1123 -12.09 22.95 26.98
C ALA A 1123 -12.75 21.86 26.12
N LEU A 1124 -12.11 20.71 25.98
CA LEU A 1124 -12.38 19.73 24.92
C LEU A 1124 -12.31 18.28 25.42
N PHE A 1125 -13.02 17.41 24.71
CA PHE A 1125 -12.97 15.95 24.86
C PHE A 1125 -13.19 15.42 26.30
N PRO A 1126 -14.22 15.91 27.02
CA PRO A 1126 -14.43 15.46 28.38
C PRO A 1126 -14.82 13.98 28.47
N HIS A 1127 -14.40 13.34 29.56
CA HIS A 1127 -14.73 11.98 29.94
C HIS A 1127 -14.64 11.81 31.45
N PHE A 1128 -15.13 10.68 31.95
CA PHE A 1128 -15.12 10.38 33.38
C PHE A 1128 -14.00 9.40 33.74
N ARG A 1129 -13.41 9.62 34.92
CA ARG A 1129 -12.68 8.62 35.70
C ARG A 1129 -13.68 7.72 36.43
N SER A 1130 -13.24 6.55 36.89
CA SER A 1130 -14.09 5.56 37.55
C SER A 1130 -14.81 6.07 38.81
N ASP A 1131 -14.30 7.13 39.44
CA ASP A 1131 -14.86 7.79 40.61
C ASP A 1131 -15.54 9.13 40.29
N ASN A 1132 -16.01 9.30 39.04
CA ASN A 1132 -16.77 10.44 38.53
C ASN A 1132 -16.02 11.79 38.44
N TRP A 1133 -14.70 11.83 38.64
CA TRP A 1133 -13.92 13.00 38.20
C TRP A 1133 -14.00 13.17 36.68
N ILE A 1134 -14.24 14.39 36.20
CA ILE A 1134 -14.30 14.72 34.77
C ILE A 1134 -12.90 15.13 34.33
N TYR A 1135 -12.28 14.37 33.43
CA TYR A 1135 -11.02 14.72 32.79
C TYR A 1135 -11.30 15.34 31.42
N PHE A 1136 -10.54 16.35 31.04
CA PHE A 1136 -10.66 17.02 29.74
C PHE A 1136 -9.34 17.71 29.35
N LEU A 1137 -9.21 17.99 28.06
CA LEU A 1137 -8.12 18.78 27.50
C LEU A 1137 -8.49 20.26 27.57
N VAL A 1138 -7.55 21.12 27.97
CA VAL A 1138 -7.63 22.55 27.69
C VAL A 1138 -6.59 22.91 26.67
N ARG A 1139 -7.02 23.53 25.57
CA ARG A 1139 -6.16 24.16 24.59
C ARG A 1139 -6.20 25.67 24.77
N ASP A 1140 -5.05 26.28 25.03
CA ASP A 1140 -4.91 27.72 25.13
C ASP A 1140 -4.09 28.26 23.95
N ASN A 1141 -4.78 28.75 22.93
CA ASN A 1141 -4.14 29.32 21.74
C ASN A 1141 -3.46 30.67 22.04
N ASN A 1142 -3.75 31.31 23.18
CA ASN A 1142 -3.06 32.54 23.56
C ASN A 1142 -1.64 32.27 24.07
N THR A 1143 -1.42 31.11 24.70
CA THR A 1143 -0.11 30.71 25.24
C THR A 1143 0.58 29.64 24.42
N GLY A 1144 -0.13 29.02 23.46
CA GLY A 1144 0.37 27.90 22.69
C GLY A 1144 0.52 26.64 23.54
N LYS A 1145 -0.22 26.47 24.65
CA LYS A 1145 -0.14 25.29 25.52
C LYS A 1145 -1.40 24.41 25.46
N ASP A 1146 -1.18 23.12 25.62
CA ASP A 1146 -2.23 22.12 25.84
C ASP A 1146 -2.10 21.60 27.28
N LEU A 1147 -3.21 21.40 27.98
CA LEU A 1147 -3.23 21.02 29.40
C LEU A 1147 -4.20 19.87 29.66
N ILE A 1148 -3.81 18.96 30.56
CA ILE A 1148 -4.72 17.96 31.13
C ILE A 1148 -5.34 18.56 32.40
N VAL A 1149 -6.66 18.69 32.42
CA VAL A 1149 -7.42 19.30 33.52
C VAL A 1149 -8.49 18.32 34.01
N ALA A 1150 -8.76 18.35 35.31
CA ALA A 1150 -9.82 17.56 35.93
C ALA A 1150 -10.79 18.43 36.75
N SER A 1151 -12.06 18.03 36.82
CA SER A 1151 -13.11 18.67 37.62
C SER A 1151 -13.90 17.67 38.46
N ASP A 1152 -14.20 18.04 39.71
CA ASP A 1152 -15.07 17.29 40.63
C ASP A 1152 -16.55 17.68 40.53
N ALA A 1153 -16.96 18.44 39.50
CA ALA A 1153 -18.32 18.99 39.42
C ALA A 1153 -19.43 17.92 39.48
N ALA A 1154 -19.24 16.75 38.87
CA ALA A 1154 -20.21 15.66 38.95
C ALA A 1154 -20.39 15.14 40.38
N LEU A 1155 -19.29 15.05 41.16
CA LEU A 1155 -19.32 14.67 42.56
C LEU A 1155 -20.03 15.71 43.43
N VAL A 1156 -19.83 17.00 43.16
CA VAL A 1156 -20.48 18.07 43.93
C VAL A 1156 -21.98 18.16 43.66
N LEU A 1157 -22.41 17.90 42.41
CA LEU A 1157 -23.82 17.94 42.01
C LEU A 1157 -24.59 16.67 42.42
N ALA A 1158 -23.87 15.58 42.70
CA ALA A 1158 -24.40 14.28 43.11
C ALA A 1158 -23.48 13.63 44.16
N PRO A 1159 -23.44 14.19 45.39
CA PRO A 1159 -22.52 13.74 46.43
C PRO A 1159 -22.84 12.35 46.99
#